data_AF-A0A0P9DA11-F1
#
_entry.id   AF-A0A0P9DA11-F1
#
_cell.length_a   1.000
_cell.length_b   1.000
_cell.length_c   1.000
_cell.angle_alpha   90.00
_cell.angle_beta   90.00
_cell.angle_gamma   90.00
#
_symmetry.space_group_name_H-M   'P 1'
#
loop_
_entity.id
_entity.type
_entity.pdbx_description
1 polymer ?
#
loop_
_entity_poly.entity_id
_entity_poly.type
_entity_poly.pdbx_seq_one_letter_code
_entity_poly.pdbx_strand_id
1 'polypeptide(L)'
;MKSFTIQKGVALTLTAILAGTLVFPTYGTLHAAGQTPTQQAIDKAANTDNIPGVIVTVKNGDASWSYASGEANIERNHKVDANSTFRIGSTSKSFVATVALQLAGEKKLSLDDTVEKWLPGLVKGNGFDGNNIKIRQLLNHTSGIPDYLTPEFKTNLLANPGESYTAEQLIARGLKLKPVTGWQYSNTNTVIMGLIIQKVTGETYAEQIKKRIIEPLRLKETFLPGSSADIPKKNARGYLNTGDKLVDITVLNPSFTNAAGEMISTGEDMTTFFRALLGGKLLTPEMQKEMLNSTADSPLGRYGLGIHATKLPDGTIVWGHGGGIPGFTNFAGGTEDGQHVISININVLSDAEKHINDILASEFAIEAKKELTEKEKKSKHREEVKRVMDEVVTIKRVPSVIAGGLKDGERWSYATGTASYEVPRPVQPDFSFRIGSITKTFTATVVLQLAEEKKLNLDDSVEKWLPGLVKGNGYDGNKITIRQLLNHTSGIAAYTDNDMRDITLPQNPFRYYTVDELIGLALAKPPVYAPGEGWNYSNTNTVLAGQIIQKVTGDTYAEQIRKRFIEPLGMTGTFVMENSHDIPGNHATGYNMDRSGHLYDLTEINQSWANAAGDMVSTVKDLTTFFSALLGGKLLNQEMMEQMLTTVDSPIGKVGLGIYEEKTPDGQSYWGHAGGTFGFESRAGGSLGGEHILVTCFNSVAPEIMTARGKIFNKEFGR
;
A
#
# COMPACT_ATOMS: atom_id res chain seq x y z
N MET A 1 -41.55 0.03 39.92
CA MET A 1 -40.69 -1.03 40.49
C MET A 1 -41.61 -2.04 41.16
N LYS A 2 -41.69 -3.33 40.84
CA LYS A 2 -40.75 -4.25 40.19
C LYS A 2 -41.54 -5.48 39.70
N SER A 3 -41.15 -6.01 38.53
CA SER A 3 -41.09 -7.46 38.19
C SER A 3 -42.44 -8.19 38.05
N PHE A 4 -42.66 -9.17 37.16
CA PHE A 4 -41.82 -10.32 36.82
C PHE A 4 -42.36 -11.06 35.57
N THR A 5 -41.44 -11.66 34.80
CA THR A 5 -41.51 -12.91 33.98
C THR A 5 -42.54 -13.07 32.85
N ILE A 6 -42.11 -13.63 31.69
CA ILE A 6 -42.67 -14.86 31.08
C ILE A 6 -41.74 -15.41 29.95
N GLN A 7 -41.38 -16.68 30.13
CA GLN A 7 -41.19 -17.86 29.25
C GLN A 7 -40.48 -17.87 27.88
N LYS A 8 -39.80 -19.01 27.69
CA LYS A 8 -39.26 -19.67 26.49
C LYS A 8 -40.37 -20.33 25.62
N GLY A 9 -40.06 -20.56 24.34
CA GLY A 9 -40.62 -21.68 23.53
C GLY A 9 -40.92 -21.33 22.06
N VAL A 10 -39.98 -21.51 21.10
CA VAL A 10 -39.83 -22.65 20.15
C VAL A 10 -40.56 -22.50 18.79
N ALA A 11 -39.73 -22.58 17.73
CA ALA A 11 -39.91 -23.03 16.33
C ALA A 11 -40.94 -22.37 15.39
N LEU A 12 -40.48 -21.95 14.19
CA LEU A 12 -41.12 -22.35 12.93
C LEU A 12 -40.19 -22.19 11.71
N THR A 13 -40.48 -23.06 10.75
CA THR A 13 -39.71 -23.54 9.60
C THR A 13 -39.80 -22.63 8.37
N LEU A 14 -38.85 -22.83 7.42
CA LEU A 14 -38.83 -22.29 6.05
C LEU A 14 -40.16 -22.48 5.30
N THR A 15 -40.54 -21.47 4.52
CA THR A 15 -41.17 -21.66 3.20
C THR A 15 -40.80 -20.52 2.24
N ALA A 16 -40.45 -20.92 1.02
CA ALA A 16 -40.00 -20.08 -0.10
C ALA A 16 -41.09 -19.15 -0.65
N ILE A 17 -40.66 -17.99 -1.17
CA ILE A 17 -41.44 -17.18 -2.12
C ILE A 17 -40.54 -16.87 -3.33
N LEU A 18 -41.00 -17.34 -4.50
CA LEU A 18 -40.53 -16.93 -5.83
C LEU A 18 -40.66 -15.41 -5.99
N ALA A 19 -39.60 -14.74 -6.45
CA ALA A 19 -39.67 -13.39 -6.99
C ALA A 19 -39.06 -13.37 -8.40
N GLY A 20 -39.80 -12.78 -9.32
CA GLY A 20 -39.59 -12.81 -10.75
C GLY A 20 -38.36 -12.02 -11.23
N THR A 21 -38.01 -12.33 -12.47
CA THR A 21 -36.96 -11.70 -13.27
C THR A 21 -37.20 -10.21 -13.47
N LEU A 22 -36.39 -9.38 -12.81
CA LEU A 22 -36.08 -8.03 -13.24
C LEU A 22 -34.67 -8.06 -13.86
N VAL A 23 -34.61 -7.87 -15.17
CA VAL A 23 -33.36 -7.64 -15.90
C VAL A 23 -32.85 -6.26 -15.51
N PHE A 24 -31.87 -6.21 -14.61
CA PHE A 24 -31.01 -5.05 -14.45
C PHE A 24 -29.85 -5.17 -15.45
N PRO A 25 -29.46 -4.09 -16.17
CA PRO A 25 -28.18 -4.09 -16.87
C PRO A 25 -27.09 -4.35 -15.83
N THR A 26 -26.36 -5.45 -15.99
CA THR A 26 -25.20 -5.78 -15.16
C THR A 26 -24.15 -4.70 -15.40
N TYR A 27 -24.06 -3.75 -14.46
CA TYR A 27 -22.84 -2.97 -14.26
C TYR A 27 -21.70 -3.96 -14.04
N GLY A 28 -20.58 -3.70 -14.73
CA GLY A 28 -19.45 -4.61 -14.86
C GLY A 28 -18.98 -5.22 -13.54
N THR A 29 -18.58 -6.49 -13.66
CA THR A 29 -17.88 -7.26 -12.66
C THR A 29 -16.69 -6.49 -12.07
N LEU A 30 -16.68 -6.33 -10.75
CA LEU A 30 -15.55 -5.83 -9.98
C LEU A 30 -14.29 -6.66 -10.28
N HIS A 31 -13.29 -6.03 -10.90
CA HIS A 31 -11.90 -6.49 -10.88
C HIS A 31 -11.34 -6.30 -9.46
N ALA A 32 -11.07 -7.40 -8.74
CA ALA A 32 -10.18 -7.37 -7.59
C ALA A 32 -8.72 -7.40 -8.09
N ALA A 33 -8.27 -6.28 -8.65
CA ALA A 33 -6.90 -6.06 -9.12
C ALA A 33 -6.04 -5.48 -7.98
N GLY A 34 -4.72 -5.73 -8.00
CA GLY A 34 -3.77 -5.11 -7.08
C GLY A 34 -3.87 -3.57 -7.08
N GLN A 35 -3.45 -2.93 -5.99
CA GLN A 35 -3.49 -1.47 -5.85
C GLN A 35 -2.66 -0.81 -6.98
N THR A 36 -3.25 0.15 -7.70
CA THR A 36 -2.61 0.87 -8.80
C THR A 36 -1.46 1.77 -8.29
N PRO A 37 -0.49 2.17 -9.13
CA PRO A 37 0.53 3.17 -8.76
C PRO A 37 -0.06 4.46 -8.19
N THR A 38 -1.22 4.88 -8.71
CA THR A 38 -1.99 6.01 -8.18
C THR A 38 -2.45 5.74 -6.75
N GLN A 39 -3.04 4.58 -6.46
CA GLN A 39 -3.46 4.22 -5.09
C GLN A 39 -2.26 4.18 -4.12
N GLN A 40 -1.08 3.74 -4.56
CA GLN A 40 0.13 3.74 -3.74
C GLN A 40 0.62 5.15 -3.41
N ALA A 41 0.60 6.06 -4.39
CA ALA A 41 0.94 7.47 -4.15
C ALA A 41 -0.04 8.13 -3.16
N ILE A 42 -1.32 7.76 -3.24
CA ILE A 42 -2.37 8.22 -2.33
C ILE A 42 -2.16 7.67 -0.91
N ASP A 43 -1.87 6.37 -0.78
CA ASP A 43 -1.62 5.74 0.52
C ASP A 43 -0.35 6.32 1.16
N LYS A 44 0.71 6.57 0.39
CA LYS A 44 1.92 7.24 0.85
C LYS A 44 1.63 8.66 1.36
N ALA A 45 0.78 9.41 0.65
CA ALA A 45 0.36 10.73 1.10
C ALA A 45 -0.42 10.65 2.41
N ALA A 46 -1.41 9.75 2.52
CA ALA A 46 -2.21 9.56 3.73
C ALA A 46 -1.43 8.99 4.94
N ASN A 47 -0.28 8.34 4.71
CA ASN A 47 0.60 7.82 5.76
C ASN A 47 1.69 8.80 6.19
N THR A 48 1.76 9.99 5.60
CA THR A 48 2.71 11.03 6.03
C THR A 48 2.18 11.70 7.29
N ASP A 49 3.07 11.97 8.25
CA ASP A 49 2.71 12.62 9.51
C ASP A 49 1.88 13.89 9.26
N ASN A 50 0.77 14.02 9.99
CA ASN A 50 -0.17 15.15 9.91
C ASN A 50 -0.99 15.26 8.61
N ILE A 51 -1.05 14.22 7.76
CA ILE A 51 -2.06 14.13 6.70
C ILE A 51 -3.16 13.17 7.15
N PRO A 52 -4.37 13.65 7.50
CA PRO A 52 -5.42 12.78 8.01
C PRO A 52 -5.98 11.86 6.93
N GLY A 53 -6.30 12.39 5.76
CA GLY A 53 -6.94 11.64 4.68
C GLY A 53 -6.83 12.32 3.30
N VAL A 54 -6.92 11.48 2.27
CA VAL A 54 -6.76 11.83 0.86
C VAL A 54 -7.88 11.19 0.05
N ILE A 55 -8.58 11.99 -0.76
CA ILE A 55 -9.59 11.56 -1.73
C ILE A 55 -9.08 11.89 -3.13
N VAL A 56 -9.17 10.93 -4.05
CA VAL A 56 -8.88 11.19 -5.47
C VAL A 56 -10.01 10.65 -6.32
N THR A 57 -10.48 11.43 -7.29
CA THR A 57 -11.43 10.99 -8.31
C THR A 57 -10.80 11.17 -9.68
N VAL A 58 -10.86 10.13 -10.51
CA VAL A 58 -10.30 10.11 -11.85
C VAL A 58 -11.39 9.79 -12.86
N LYS A 59 -11.29 10.44 -14.02
CA LYS A 59 -12.18 10.29 -15.15
C LYS A 59 -11.32 10.18 -16.41
N ASN A 60 -11.23 8.99 -17.00
CA ASN A 60 -10.43 8.71 -18.20
C ASN A 60 -11.30 8.09 -19.30
N GLY A 61 -11.56 8.85 -20.36
CA GLY A 61 -12.58 8.50 -21.35
C GLY A 61 -13.94 8.29 -20.68
N ASP A 62 -14.60 7.16 -20.97
CA ASP A 62 -15.87 6.80 -20.35
C ASP A 62 -15.73 6.19 -18.94
N ALA A 63 -14.51 5.83 -18.52
CA ALA A 63 -14.27 5.28 -17.20
C ALA A 63 -14.18 6.37 -16.13
N SER A 64 -14.75 6.08 -14.95
CA SER A 64 -14.67 6.93 -13.75
C SER A 64 -14.45 6.04 -12.53
N TRP A 65 -13.54 6.44 -11.64
CA TRP A 65 -13.27 5.76 -10.39
C TRP A 65 -12.74 6.73 -9.33
N SER A 66 -12.80 6.30 -8.07
CA SER A 66 -12.27 7.09 -6.95
C SER A 66 -11.44 6.22 -6.02
N TYR A 67 -10.48 6.87 -5.40
CA TYR A 67 -9.59 6.36 -4.37
C TYR A 67 -9.79 7.16 -3.09
N ALA A 68 -9.61 6.51 -1.95
CA ALA A 68 -9.75 7.12 -0.64
C ALA A 68 -8.77 6.44 0.32
N SER A 69 -8.00 7.21 1.07
CA SER A 69 -7.09 6.71 2.09
C SER A 69 -7.07 7.63 3.31
N GLY A 70 -6.85 7.07 4.49
CA GLY A 70 -6.91 7.81 5.75
C GLY A 70 -8.33 8.13 6.25
N GLU A 71 -8.46 9.21 7.02
CA GLU A 71 -9.61 9.54 7.86
C GLU A 71 -10.23 10.89 7.49
N ALA A 72 -11.56 10.89 7.26
CA ALA A 72 -12.38 12.09 7.19
C ALA A 72 -12.60 12.71 8.57
N ASN A 73 -12.51 11.95 9.66
CA ASN A 73 -12.60 12.47 11.02
C ASN A 73 -11.71 11.64 11.96
N ILE A 74 -10.61 12.25 12.42
CA ILE A 74 -9.61 11.59 13.29
C ILE A 74 -10.14 11.29 14.70
N GLU A 75 -11.04 12.13 15.21
CA GLU A 75 -11.61 11.99 16.56
C GLU A 75 -12.57 10.80 16.66
N ARG A 76 -13.19 10.43 15.53
CA ARG A 76 -14.16 9.33 15.43
C ARG A 76 -13.64 8.14 14.65
N ASN A 77 -12.38 8.17 14.19
CA ASN A 77 -11.78 7.17 13.32
C ASN A 77 -12.69 6.86 12.09
N HIS A 78 -13.30 7.91 11.53
CA HIS A 78 -14.17 7.79 10.37
C HIS A 78 -13.35 7.90 9.10
N LYS A 79 -13.40 6.87 8.25
CA LYS A 79 -12.65 6.85 6.99
C LYS A 79 -13.18 7.86 6.00
N VAL A 80 -12.30 8.34 5.13
CA VAL A 80 -12.67 9.30 4.09
C VAL A 80 -13.55 8.60 3.05
N ASP A 81 -14.67 9.22 2.67
CA ASP A 81 -15.55 8.71 1.60
C ASP A 81 -15.20 9.44 0.29
N ALA A 82 -15.13 8.69 -0.81
CA ALA A 82 -14.92 9.20 -2.16
C ALA A 82 -15.93 10.26 -2.59
N ASN A 83 -17.15 10.28 -2.01
CA ASN A 83 -18.18 11.27 -2.29
C ASN A 83 -18.17 12.47 -1.32
N SER A 84 -17.19 12.57 -0.42
CA SER A 84 -17.16 13.65 0.58
C SER A 84 -17.05 15.02 -0.10
N THR A 85 -17.84 15.96 0.40
CA THR A 85 -17.69 17.38 0.06
C THR A 85 -16.50 17.98 0.81
N PHE A 86 -15.82 18.92 0.15
CA PHE A 86 -14.68 19.65 0.71
C PHE A 86 -14.63 21.07 0.15
N ARG A 87 -13.95 21.98 0.87
CA ARG A 87 -13.70 23.33 0.38
C ARG A 87 -12.61 23.27 -0.69
N ILE A 88 -12.89 23.80 -1.88
CA ILE A 88 -11.95 23.72 -3.01
C ILE A 88 -10.94 24.87 -3.03
N GLY A 89 -11.11 25.87 -2.16
CA GLY A 89 -10.17 26.99 -2.06
C GLY A 89 -9.91 27.62 -3.44
N SER A 90 -8.65 27.91 -3.72
CA SER A 90 -8.24 28.62 -4.94
C SER A 90 -8.66 27.98 -6.28
N THR A 91 -9.07 26.72 -6.33
CA THR A 91 -9.62 26.11 -7.55
C THR A 91 -10.91 26.82 -8.03
N SER A 92 -11.58 27.59 -7.16
CA SER A 92 -12.66 28.51 -7.55
C SER A 92 -12.27 29.53 -8.62
N LYS A 93 -10.98 29.90 -8.73
CA LYS A 93 -10.49 30.84 -9.74
C LYS A 93 -10.75 30.36 -11.16
N SER A 94 -10.72 29.06 -11.40
CA SER A 94 -11.01 28.47 -12.72
C SER A 94 -12.48 28.65 -13.10
N PHE A 95 -13.41 28.62 -12.14
CA PHE A 95 -14.83 28.90 -12.38
C PHE A 95 -15.05 30.39 -12.72
N VAL A 96 -14.45 31.30 -11.93
CA VAL A 96 -14.53 32.74 -12.18
C VAL A 96 -13.92 33.11 -13.53
N ALA A 97 -12.76 32.54 -13.87
CA ALA A 97 -12.11 32.76 -15.15
C ALA A 97 -12.94 32.20 -16.32
N THR A 98 -13.57 31.04 -16.15
CA THR A 98 -14.48 30.47 -17.16
C THR A 98 -15.65 31.41 -17.43
N VAL A 99 -16.29 31.97 -16.41
CA VAL A 99 -17.38 32.96 -16.59
C VAL A 99 -16.87 34.21 -17.30
N ALA A 100 -15.70 34.74 -16.91
CA ALA A 100 -15.09 35.88 -17.58
C ALA A 100 -14.84 35.59 -19.07
N LEU A 101 -14.31 34.41 -19.39
CA LEU A 101 -14.02 34.02 -20.78
C LEU A 101 -15.30 33.75 -21.59
N GLN A 102 -16.36 33.21 -20.98
CA GLN A 102 -17.67 33.11 -21.61
C GLN A 102 -18.23 34.49 -21.96
N LEU A 103 -18.17 35.43 -21.02
CA LEU A 103 -18.61 36.81 -21.25
C LEU A 103 -17.76 37.53 -22.32
N ALA A 104 -16.46 37.20 -22.42
CA ALA A 104 -15.59 37.71 -23.48
C ALA A 104 -15.94 37.12 -24.86
N GLY A 105 -16.20 35.81 -24.92
CA GLY A 105 -16.71 35.14 -26.13
C GLY A 105 -18.07 35.67 -26.57
N GLU A 106 -18.94 36.04 -25.62
CA GLU A 106 -20.20 36.74 -25.84
C GLU A 106 -20.04 38.22 -26.24
N LYS A 107 -18.80 38.74 -26.26
CA LYS A 107 -18.48 40.15 -26.53
C LYS A 107 -19.11 41.13 -25.54
N LYS A 108 -19.51 40.66 -24.36
CA LYS A 108 -20.00 41.52 -23.26
C LYS A 108 -18.87 42.18 -22.48
N LEU A 109 -17.67 41.64 -22.59
CA LEU A 109 -16.44 42.16 -22.01
C LEU A 109 -15.28 41.92 -23.00
N SER A 110 -14.19 42.67 -22.90
CA SER A 110 -12.94 42.35 -23.59
C SER A 110 -11.83 41.98 -22.60
N LEU A 111 -11.00 41.00 -22.92
CA LEU A 111 -9.82 40.66 -22.12
C LEU A 111 -8.80 41.82 -22.03
N ASP A 112 -8.87 42.77 -22.98
CA ASP A 112 -8.06 43.98 -23.01
C ASP A 112 -8.76 45.21 -22.41
N ASP A 113 -9.99 45.05 -21.91
CA ASP A 113 -10.62 46.09 -21.11
C ASP A 113 -9.81 46.34 -19.84
N THR A 114 -9.79 47.60 -19.43
CA THR A 114 -9.12 48.04 -18.21
C THR A 114 -10.04 47.84 -17.00
N VAL A 115 -9.47 47.73 -15.80
CA VAL A 115 -10.25 47.68 -14.56
C VAL A 115 -11.07 48.96 -14.39
N GLU A 116 -10.50 50.13 -14.72
CA GLU A 116 -11.18 51.42 -14.58
C GLU A 116 -12.45 51.52 -15.44
N LYS A 117 -12.47 50.89 -16.62
CA LYS A 117 -13.67 50.86 -17.49
C LYS A 117 -14.89 50.28 -16.77
N TRP A 118 -14.67 49.23 -15.97
CA TRP A 118 -15.77 48.50 -15.32
C TRP A 118 -15.98 48.97 -13.88
N LEU A 119 -14.92 49.28 -13.15
CA LEU A 119 -14.95 49.63 -11.73
C LEU A 119 -14.25 50.98 -11.50
N PRO A 120 -14.83 52.09 -11.99
CA PRO A 120 -14.18 53.40 -11.98
C PRO A 120 -13.85 53.84 -10.54
N GLY A 121 -12.60 54.24 -10.33
CA GLY A 121 -12.09 54.73 -9.05
C GLY A 121 -11.80 53.65 -8.01
N LEU A 122 -12.07 52.36 -8.28
CA LEU A 122 -11.83 51.28 -7.32
C LEU A 122 -10.33 51.01 -7.12
N VAL A 123 -9.56 51.00 -8.20
CA VAL A 123 -8.12 50.72 -8.19
C VAL A 123 -7.36 52.00 -8.51
N LYS A 124 -7.12 52.81 -7.48
CA LYS A 124 -6.44 54.11 -7.61
C LYS A 124 -5.62 54.45 -6.37
N GLY A 125 -4.45 55.04 -6.57
CA GLY A 125 -3.58 55.53 -5.50
C GLY A 125 -2.56 54.48 -5.04
N ASN A 126 -1.61 54.89 -4.20
CA ASN A 126 -0.51 54.03 -3.71
C ASN A 126 0.30 53.34 -4.84
N GLY A 127 0.41 54.00 -6.00
CA GLY A 127 1.09 53.45 -7.19
C GLY A 127 0.21 52.58 -8.10
N PHE A 128 -1.07 52.37 -7.76
CA PHE A 128 -2.03 51.67 -8.62
C PHE A 128 -2.84 52.64 -9.49
N ASP A 129 -3.06 52.23 -10.74
CA ASP A 129 -3.93 52.91 -11.70
C ASP A 129 -4.69 51.88 -12.52
N GLY A 130 -6.00 51.78 -12.29
CA GLY A 130 -6.90 50.85 -12.96
C GLY A 130 -6.96 51.03 -14.48
N ASN A 131 -6.50 52.15 -15.04
CA ASN A 131 -6.39 52.35 -16.49
C ASN A 131 -5.28 51.52 -17.13
N ASN A 132 -4.27 51.11 -16.34
CA ASN A 132 -3.11 50.37 -16.84
C ASN A 132 -3.22 48.86 -16.57
N ILE A 133 -4.30 48.42 -15.94
CA ILE A 133 -4.51 47.02 -15.54
C ILE A 133 -5.63 46.44 -16.37
N LYS A 134 -5.30 45.46 -17.20
CA LYS A 134 -6.24 44.75 -18.07
C LYS A 134 -6.86 43.54 -17.38
N ILE A 135 -8.02 43.12 -17.85
CA ILE A 135 -8.71 41.93 -17.34
C ILE A 135 -7.87 40.66 -17.49
N ARG A 136 -7.18 40.47 -18.63
CA ARG A 136 -6.25 39.33 -18.79
C ARG A 136 -5.18 39.28 -17.70
N GLN A 137 -4.71 40.44 -17.23
CA GLN A 137 -3.69 40.53 -16.19
C GLN A 137 -4.23 40.16 -14.81
N LEU A 138 -5.52 40.37 -14.56
CA LEU A 138 -6.17 39.85 -13.35
C LEU A 138 -6.24 38.32 -13.38
N LEU A 139 -6.58 37.74 -14.54
CA LEU A 139 -6.79 36.30 -14.69
C LEU A 139 -5.49 35.48 -14.65
N ASN A 140 -4.36 36.05 -15.08
CA ASN A 140 -3.05 35.37 -15.07
C ASN A 140 -2.05 35.91 -14.02
N HIS A 141 -2.49 36.77 -13.11
CA HIS A 141 -1.67 37.31 -12.01
C HIS A 141 -0.48 38.20 -12.42
N THR A 142 -0.65 38.99 -13.48
CA THR A 142 0.36 39.96 -13.97
C THR A 142 -0.08 41.42 -13.81
N SER A 143 -1.08 41.68 -12.97
CA SER A 143 -1.64 43.02 -12.73
C SER A 143 -0.75 43.95 -11.90
N GLY A 144 0.20 43.39 -11.16
CA GLY A 144 1.00 44.10 -10.15
C GLY A 144 0.25 44.37 -8.84
N ILE A 145 -1.01 43.93 -8.69
CA ILE A 145 -1.79 44.06 -7.46
C ILE A 145 -1.43 42.93 -6.48
N PRO A 146 -0.88 43.23 -5.29
CA PRO A 146 -0.45 42.22 -4.33
C PRO A 146 -1.63 41.49 -3.66
N ASP A 147 -1.32 40.32 -3.11
CA ASP A 147 -2.27 39.51 -2.36
C ASP A 147 -2.60 40.12 -0.98
N TYR A 148 -3.88 40.17 -0.62
CA TYR A 148 -4.31 40.70 0.69
C TYR A 148 -4.05 39.73 1.86
N LEU A 149 -3.75 38.45 1.59
CA LEU A 149 -3.46 37.42 2.61
C LEU A 149 -2.04 37.53 3.17
N THR A 150 -1.73 38.65 3.84
CA THR A 150 -0.46 38.84 4.55
C THR A 150 -0.32 37.85 5.73
N PRO A 151 0.90 37.57 6.21
CA PRO A 151 1.11 36.72 7.40
C PRO A 151 0.31 37.19 8.62
N GLU A 152 0.23 38.50 8.84
CA GLU A 152 -0.58 39.11 9.91
C GLU A 152 -2.07 38.81 9.71
N PHE A 153 -2.59 38.99 8.49
CA PHE A 153 -3.99 38.74 8.22
C PHE A 153 -4.35 37.25 8.36
N LYS A 154 -3.49 36.34 7.88
CA LYS A 154 -3.65 34.89 8.10
C LYS A 154 -3.73 34.55 9.59
N THR A 155 -2.87 35.14 10.41
CA THR A 155 -2.87 34.94 11.87
C THR A 155 -4.20 35.39 12.49
N ASN A 156 -4.70 36.58 12.10
CA ASN A 156 -5.97 37.11 12.58
C ASN A 156 -7.17 36.26 12.16
N LEU A 157 -7.15 35.71 10.94
CA LEU A 157 -8.19 34.81 10.44
C LEU A 157 -8.27 33.51 11.25
N LEU A 158 -7.13 32.93 11.62
CA LEU A 158 -7.08 31.73 12.47
C LEU A 158 -7.58 32.00 13.89
N ALA A 159 -7.35 33.22 14.40
CA ALA A 159 -7.88 33.64 15.70
C ALA A 159 -9.39 33.94 15.67
N ASN A 160 -9.94 34.32 14.51
CA ASN A 160 -11.34 34.74 14.33
C ASN A 160 -12.00 34.06 13.11
N PRO A 161 -12.13 32.73 13.08
CA PRO A 161 -12.56 31.99 11.88
C PRO A 161 -14.02 32.24 11.45
N GLY A 162 -14.81 32.97 12.26
CA GLY A 162 -16.19 33.34 11.96
C GLY A 162 -16.36 34.74 11.33
N GLU A 163 -15.29 35.55 11.26
CA GLU A 163 -15.38 36.94 10.78
C GLU A 163 -15.77 36.99 9.30
N SER A 164 -16.63 37.97 8.96
CA SER A 164 -17.12 38.17 7.59
C SER A 164 -16.41 39.32 6.90
N TYR A 165 -16.11 39.15 5.61
CA TYR A 165 -15.42 40.15 4.80
C TYR A 165 -16.18 40.43 3.50
N THR A 166 -16.28 41.70 3.10
CA THR A 166 -16.79 42.09 1.78
C THR A 166 -15.66 42.13 0.74
N ALA A 167 -16.04 42.05 -0.54
CA ALA A 167 -15.08 42.15 -1.65
C ALA A 167 -14.27 43.45 -1.57
N GLU A 168 -14.92 44.58 -1.29
CA GLU A 168 -14.29 45.90 -1.19
C GLU A 168 -13.31 45.97 -0.02
N GLN A 169 -13.61 45.35 1.12
CA GLN A 169 -12.69 45.30 2.26
C GLN A 169 -11.42 44.52 1.91
N LEU A 170 -11.54 43.39 1.21
CA LEU A 170 -10.40 42.57 0.77
C LEU A 170 -9.56 43.32 -0.27
N ILE A 171 -10.20 43.98 -1.23
CA ILE A 171 -9.52 44.80 -2.24
C ILE A 171 -8.79 45.98 -1.57
N ALA A 172 -9.44 46.70 -0.68
CA ALA A 172 -8.83 47.82 0.05
C ALA A 172 -7.60 47.39 0.87
N ARG A 173 -7.59 46.14 1.40
CA ARG A 173 -6.40 45.58 2.06
C ARG A 173 -5.25 45.37 1.07
N GLY A 174 -5.51 44.77 -0.09
CA GLY A 174 -4.50 44.58 -1.14
C GLY A 174 -3.92 45.91 -1.64
N LEU A 175 -4.76 46.92 -1.88
CA LEU A 175 -4.32 48.23 -2.39
C LEU A 175 -3.53 49.07 -1.39
N LYS A 176 -3.50 48.71 -0.09
CA LYS A 176 -2.62 49.34 0.90
C LYS A 176 -1.17 48.86 0.81
N LEU A 177 -0.95 47.70 0.20
CA LEU A 177 0.38 47.14 -0.01
C LEU A 177 1.05 47.79 -1.23
N LYS A 178 2.38 47.67 -1.34
CA LYS A 178 3.13 48.23 -2.47
C LYS A 178 2.87 47.41 -3.74
N PRO A 179 2.74 48.05 -4.92
CA PRO A 179 2.68 47.34 -6.19
C PRO A 179 3.89 46.44 -6.40
N VAL A 180 3.69 45.34 -7.11
CA VAL A 180 4.74 44.38 -7.47
C VAL A 180 4.99 44.38 -8.97
N THR A 181 6.22 44.09 -9.37
CA THR A 181 6.61 43.98 -10.77
C THR A 181 6.66 42.52 -11.21
N GLY A 182 6.13 42.23 -12.40
CA GLY A 182 6.12 40.88 -12.96
C GLY A 182 4.95 40.04 -12.42
N TRP A 183 5.13 38.72 -12.41
CA TRP A 183 4.10 37.78 -11.96
C TRP A 183 4.12 37.63 -10.44
N GLN A 184 2.95 37.74 -9.80
CA GLN A 184 2.76 37.39 -8.40
C GLN A 184 1.33 36.94 -8.17
N TYR A 185 1.16 35.74 -7.61
CA TYR A 185 -0.14 35.21 -7.23
C TYR A 185 -0.91 36.18 -6.32
N SER A 186 -2.16 36.49 -6.68
CA SER A 186 -2.96 37.50 -5.96
C SER A 186 -4.44 37.13 -5.91
N ASN A 187 -4.96 36.90 -4.70
CA ASN A 187 -6.40 36.70 -4.52
C ASN A 187 -7.17 38.00 -4.80
N THR A 188 -6.55 39.15 -4.57
CA THR A 188 -7.11 40.48 -4.88
C THR A 188 -7.58 40.56 -6.33
N ASN A 189 -6.82 40.00 -7.27
CA ASN A 189 -7.18 39.99 -8.69
C ASN A 189 -8.51 39.29 -8.96
N THR A 190 -8.73 38.12 -8.35
CA THR A 190 -9.96 37.36 -8.56
C THR A 190 -11.16 38.02 -7.87
N VAL A 191 -10.97 38.65 -6.72
CA VAL A 191 -12.04 39.42 -6.05
C VAL A 191 -12.49 40.60 -6.92
N ILE A 192 -11.55 41.33 -7.53
CA ILE A 192 -11.86 42.38 -8.51
C ILE A 192 -12.62 41.78 -9.71
N MET A 193 -12.19 40.64 -10.25
CA MET A 193 -12.88 39.98 -11.35
C MET A 193 -14.33 39.60 -10.98
N GLY A 194 -14.58 39.17 -9.74
CA GLY A 194 -15.93 38.91 -9.23
C GLY A 194 -16.84 40.14 -9.30
N LEU A 195 -16.32 41.31 -8.90
CA LEU A 195 -17.03 42.59 -9.04
C LEU A 195 -17.22 43.02 -10.50
N ILE A 196 -16.24 42.76 -11.38
CA ILE A 196 -16.38 43.04 -12.82
C ILE A 196 -17.50 42.18 -13.42
N ILE A 197 -17.54 40.86 -13.12
CA ILE A 197 -18.63 39.99 -13.56
C ILE A 197 -19.98 40.53 -13.11
N GLN A 198 -20.07 40.97 -11.85
CA GLN A 198 -21.28 41.58 -11.33
C GLN A 198 -21.66 42.86 -12.05
N LYS A 199 -20.69 43.72 -12.35
CA LYS A 199 -20.94 44.96 -13.08
C LYS A 199 -21.41 44.72 -14.51
N VAL A 200 -20.80 43.77 -15.21
CA VAL A 200 -21.11 43.42 -16.61
C VAL A 200 -22.51 42.80 -16.72
N THR A 201 -22.91 41.97 -15.75
CA THR A 201 -24.11 41.13 -15.88
C THR A 201 -25.29 41.63 -15.06
N GLY A 202 -25.06 42.46 -14.04
CA GLY A 202 -26.06 42.83 -13.03
C GLY A 202 -26.28 41.76 -11.95
N GLU A 203 -25.60 40.62 -12.03
CA GLU A 203 -25.76 39.48 -11.10
C GLU A 203 -24.42 39.09 -10.48
N THR A 204 -24.40 38.58 -9.25
CA THR A 204 -23.14 38.21 -8.60
C THR A 204 -22.37 37.14 -9.39
N TYR A 205 -21.06 37.07 -9.19
CA TYR A 205 -20.26 35.99 -9.80
C TYR A 205 -20.79 34.60 -9.40
N ALA A 206 -21.33 34.45 -8.18
CA ALA A 206 -21.92 33.20 -7.70
C ALA A 206 -23.15 32.79 -8.53
N GLU A 207 -24.06 33.73 -8.81
CA GLU A 207 -25.22 33.46 -9.67
C GLU A 207 -24.79 33.16 -11.11
N GLN A 208 -23.77 33.84 -11.62
CA GLN A 208 -23.26 33.57 -12.97
C GLN A 208 -22.56 32.20 -13.05
N ILE A 209 -21.77 31.80 -12.06
CA ILE A 209 -21.18 30.45 -11.97
C ILE A 209 -22.31 29.41 -11.90
N LYS A 210 -23.35 29.67 -11.11
CA LYS A 210 -24.49 28.78 -10.98
C LYS A 210 -25.19 28.54 -12.32
N LYS A 211 -25.61 29.62 -12.99
CA LYS A 211 -26.35 29.58 -14.24
C LYS A 211 -25.55 29.04 -15.42
N ARG A 212 -24.25 29.38 -15.48
CA ARG A 212 -23.41 29.10 -16.66
C ARG A 212 -22.62 27.81 -16.55
N ILE A 213 -22.39 27.31 -15.33
CA ILE A 213 -21.52 26.15 -15.09
C ILE A 213 -22.24 25.08 -14.26
N ILE A 214 -22.71 25.40 -13.05
CA ILE A 214 -23.26 24.40 -12.12
C ILE A 214 -24.53 23.75 -12.68
N GLU A 215 -25.52 24.54 -13.08
CA GLU A 215 -26.80 24.02 -13.60
C GLU A 215 -26.63 23.28 -14.94
N PRO A 216 -25.91 23.81 -15.95
CA PRO A 216 -25.75 23.12 -17.23
C PRO A 216 -24.93 21.83 -17.15
N LEU A 217 -23.94 21.77 -16.25
CA LEU A 217 -23.15 20.56 -16.03
C LEU A 217 -23.75 19.63 -14.98
N ARG A 218 -24.81 20.06 -14.29
CA ARG A 218 -25.46 19.34 -13.19
C ARG A 218 -24.49 18.97 -12.07
N LEU A 219 -23.68 19.94 -11.64
CA LEU A 219 -22.75 19.78 -10.51
C LEU A 219 -23.55 19.78 -9.21
N LYS A 220 -23.94 18.60 -8.73
CA LYS A 220 -25.02 18.44 -7.73
C LYS A 220 -24.60 18.87 -6.33
N GLU A 221 -23.31 18.80 -6.04
CA GLU A 221 -22.73 18.99 -4.72
C GLU A 221 -21.70 20.13 -4.72
N THR A 222 -21.88 21.10 -5.64
CA THR A 222 -21.03 22.28 -5.79
C THR A 222 -21.78 23.53 -5.37
N PHE A 223 -21.23 24.28 -4.41
CA PHE A 223 -21.92 25.38 -3.75
C PHE A 223 -21.01 26.60 -3.55
N LEU A 224 -21.63 27.79 -3.51
CA LEU A 224 -21.01 29.05 -3.14
C LEU A 224 -21.63 29.53 -1.81
N PRO A 225 -21.01 29.22 -0.67
CA PRO A 225 -21.61 29.44 0.65
C PRO A 225 -21.62 30.90 1.13
N GLY A 226 -20.92 31.81 0.44
CA GLY A 226 -20.80 33.21 0.87
C GLY A 226 -20.12 33.31 2.24
N SER A 227 -20.82 33.86 3.23
CA SER A 227 -20.33 33.94 4.61
C SER A 227 -20.70 32.73 5.48
N SER A 228 -21.42 31.73 4.95
CA SER A 228 -21.79 30.56 5.74
C SER A 228 -20.59 29.68 6.04
N ALA A 229 -20.39 29.38 7.33
CA ALA A 229 -19.36 28.46 7.78
C ALA A 229 -19.76 26.98 7.58
N ASP A 230 -21.03 26.71 7.25
CA ASP A 230 -21.56 25.37 7.08
C ASP A 230 -20.95 24.64 5.88
N ILE A 231 -20.78 23.33 6.04
CA ILE A 231 -20.42 22.38 5.00
C ILE A 231 -21.49 21.28 4.95
N PRO A 232 -21.85 20.74 3.77
CA PRO A 232 -22.87 19.69 3.64
C PRO A 232 -22.61 18.47 4.54
N LYS A 233 -23.67 17.75 4.97
CA LYS A 233 -23.57 16.66 5.97
C LYS A 233 -22.56 15.56 5.64
N LYS A 234 -22.36 15.26 4.35
CA LYS A 234 -21.32 14.32 3.87
C LYS A 234 -20.05 15.11 3.55
N ASN A 235 -19.22 15.36 4.57
CA ASN A 235 -17.97 16.10 4.43
C ASN A 235 -16.80 15.39 5.10
N ALA A 236 -15.61 15.63 4.57
CA ALA A 236 -14.38 15.41 5.30
C ALA A 236 -14.15 16.60 6.24
N ARG A 237 -13.74 16.33 7.49
CA ARG A 237 -13.28 17.37 8.41
C ARG A 237 -11.95 17.92 7.93
N GLY A 238 -11.82 19.25 7.94
CA GLY A 238 -10.59 19.94 7.55
C GLY A 238 -9.75 20.25 8.78
N TYR A 239 -8.45 19.95 8.72
CA TYR A 239 -7.53 20.11 9.84
C TYR A 239 -6.45 21.17 9.60
N LEU A 240 -6.05 21.86 10.66
CA LEU A 240 -4.83 22.67 10.73
C LEU A 240 -3.73 21.85 11.39
N ASN A 241 -2.57 21.80 10.74
CA ASN A 241 -1.37 21.30 11.37
C ASN A 241 -0.69 22.43 12.17
N THR A 242 -0.64 22.29 13.48
CA THR A 242 0.02 23.25 14.40
C THR A 242 1.48 22.88 14.72
N GLY A 243 1.98 21.78 14.15
CA GLY A 243 3.31 21.22 14.37
C GLY A 243 3.32 20.11 15.42
N ASP A 244 2.62 20.31 16.53
CA ASP A 244 2.46 19.32 17.61
C ASP A 244 1.17 18.51 17.51
N LYS A 245 0.14 19.04 16.82
CA LYS A 245 -1.16 18.38 16.63
C LYS A 245 -1.94 18.88 15.43
N LEU A 246 -2.94 18.08 15.06
CA LEU A 246 -4.01 18.45 14.14
C LEU A 246 -5.20 19.05 14.90
N VAL A 247 -5.67 20.21 14.45
CA VAL A 247 -6.83 20.92 15.03
C VAL A 247 -7.94 21.02 13.99
N ASP A 248 -9.15 20.57 14.31
CA ASP A 248 -10.31 20.69 13.41
C ASP A 248 -10.65 22.18 13.18
N ILE A 249 -10.63 22.60 11.91
CA ILE A 249 -11.03 23.94 11.42
C ILE A 249 -12.15 23.85 10.39
N THR A 250 -12.91 22.76 10.37
CA THR A 250 -13.97 22.50 9.39
C THR A 250 -14.98 23.66 9.33
N VAL A 251 -15.31 24.21 10.50
CA VAL A 251 -16.20 25.37 10.63
C VAL A 251 -15.37 26.64 10.43
N LEU A 252 -15.44 27.18 9.22
CA LEU A 252 -14.69 28.35 8.78
C LEU A 252 -15.59 29.19 7.87
N ASN A 253 -15.75 30.48 8.19
CA ASN A 253 -16.40 31.43 7.30
C ASN A 253 -15.47 31.71 6.10
N PRO A 254 -15.85 31.34 4.86
CA PRO A 254 -14.95 31.43 3.71
C PRO A 254 -14.98 32.81 3.03
N SER A 255 -15.78 33.78 3.52
CA SER A 255 -15.91 35.09 2.89
C SER A 255 -14.60 35.88 2.77
N PHE A 256 -13.58 35.55 3.58
CA PHE A 256 -12.25 36.14 3.45
C PHE A 256 -11.53 35.76 2.14
N THR A 257 -11.96 34.70 1.43
CA THR A 257 -11.46 34.36 0.09
C THR A 257 -12.39 34.85 -1.02
N ASN A 258 -13.69 34.99 -0.75
CA ASN A 258 -14.70 35.48 -1.71
C ASN A 258 -14.61 34.71 -3.06
N ALA A 259 -14.74 35.40 -4.20
CA ALA A 259 -14.58 34.82 -5.55
C ALA A 259 -13.26 34.07 -5.75
N ALA A 260 -12.23 34.34 -4.93
CA ALA A 260 -10.94 33.70 -5.03
C ALA A 260 -10.89 32.30 -4.43
N GLY A 261 -11.86 31.87 -3.60
CA GLY A 261 -11.79 30.52 -3.03
C GLY A 261 -12.91 30.02 -2.11
N GLU A 262 -14.11 30.60 -2.14
CA GLU A 262 -15.15 30.23 -1.16
C GLU A 262 -15.85 28.88 -1.41
N MET A 263 -15.70 28.32 -2.62
CA MET A 263 -16.56 27.24 -3.08
C MET A 263 -16.33 25.90 -2.36
N ILE A 264 -17.38 25.10 -2.33
CA ILE A 264 -17.39 23.71 -1.88
C ILE A 264 -17.74 22.83 -3.08
N SER A 265 -17.11 21.66 -3.19
CA SER A 265 -17.41 20.69 -4.25
C SER A 265 -17.07 19.25 -3.82
N THR A 266 -17.16 18.31 -4.77
CA THR A 266 -16.77 16.89 -4.64
C THR A 266 -15.80 16.51 -5.75
N GLY A 267 -15.11 15.37 -5.61
CA GLY A 267 -14.23 14.86 -6.66
C GLY A 267 -14.94 14.64 -8.02
N GLU A 268 -16.17 14.15 -7.98
CA GLU A 268 -17.00 13.89 -9.16
C GLU A 268 -17.43 15.17 -9.88
N ASP A 269 -17.86 16.20 -9.14
CA ASP A 269 -18.24 17.49 -9.74
C ASP A 269 -17.00 18.22 -10.30
N MET A 270 -15.88 18.17 -9.59
CA MET A 270 -14.63 18.80 -10.02
C MET A 270 -14.08 18.18 -11.32
N THR A 271 -14.08 16.85 -11.42
CA THR A 271 -13.67 16.17 -12.66
C THR A 271 -14.67 16.44 -13.80
N THR A 272 -15.97 16.56 -13.51
CA THR A 272 -16.98 16.94 -14.51
C THR A 272 -16.73 18.35 -15.06
N PHE A 273 -16.44 19.31 -14.19
CA PHE A 273 -16.11 20.68 -14.58
C PHE A 273 -14.85 20.73 -15.43
N PHE A 274 -13.74 20.15 -14.97
CA PHE A 274 -12.47 20.20 -15.72
C PHE A 274 -12.53 19.45 -17.05
N ARG A 275 -13.26 18.33 -17.14
CA ARG A 275 -13.52 17.66 -18.42
C ARG A 275 -14.26 18.57 -19.40
N ALA A 276 -15.30 19.25 -18.93
CA ALA A 276 -16.07 20.17 -19.77
C ALA A 276 -15.27 21.41 -20.17
N LEU A 277 -14.40 21.90 -19.29
CA LEU A 277 -13.53 23.05 -19.57
C LEU A 277 -12.45 22.69 -20.59
N LEU A 278 -11.65 21.65 -20.32
CA LEU A 278 -10.52 21.27 -21.16
C LEU A 278 -10.99 20.70 -22.51
N GLY A 279 -12.04 19.89 -22.51
CA GLY A 279 -12.68 19.37 -23.73
C GLY A 279 -13.44 20.41 -24.57
N GLY A 280 -13.36 21.71 -24.24
CA GLY A 280 -13.90 22.79 -25.06
C GLY A 280 -15.43 22.92 -25.05
N LYS A 281 -16.11 22.35 -24.05
CA LYS A 281 -17.58 22.44 -23.93
C LYS A 281 -18.04 23.77 -23.33
N LEU A 282 -17.21 24.40 -22.49
CA LEU A 282 -17.59 25.61 -21.76
C LEU A 282 -17.19 26.92 -22.47
N LEU A 283 -16.20 26.88 -23.35
CA LEU A 283 -15.60 28.05 -24.00
C LEU A 283 -15.60 27.88 -25.52
N THR A 284 -15.65 29.00 -26.26
CA THR A 284 -15.40 28.94 -27.71
C THR A 284 -13.94 28.57 -27.98
N PRO A 285 -13.60 28.02 -29.16
CA PRO A 285 -12.22 27.67 -29.49
C PRO A 285 -11.24 28.84 -29.32
N GLU A 286 -11.67 30.07 -29.62
CA GLU A 286 -10.85 31.28 -29.43
C GLU A 286 -10.57 31.55 -27.95
N MET A 287 -11.59 31.45 -27.10
CA MET A 287 -11.45 31.69 -25.65
C MET A 287 -10.69 30.55 -24.96
N GLN A 288 -10.84 29.31 -25.44
CA GLN A 288 -10.02 28.17 -25.00
C GLN A 288 -8.54 28.43 -25.32
N LYS A 289 -8.25 28.92 -26.52
CA LYS A 289 -6.89 29.27 -26.94
C LYS A 289 -6.32 30.42 -26.09
N GLU A 290 -7.11 31.45 -25.81
CA GLU A 290 -6.70 32.54 -24.89
C GLU A 290 -6.37 31.98 -23.50
N MET A 291 -7.22 31.09 -22.95
CA MET A 291 -6.99 30.47 -21.64
C MET A 291 -5.63 29.76 -21.54
N LEU A 292 -5.28 28.99 -22.57
CA LEU A 292 -4.09 28.13 -22.57
C LEU A 292 -2.81 28.83 -23.07
N ASN A 293 -2.92 29.87 -23.89
CA ASN A 293 -1.76 30.50 -24.52
C ASN A 293 -1.39 31.88 -23.95
N SER A 294 -2.33 32.61 -23.35
CA SER A 294 -2.04 33.90 -22.68
C SER A 294 -1.36 33.68 -21.33
N THR A 295 -0.21 33.01 -21.37
CA THR A 295 0.51 32.51 -20.20
C THR A 295 1.56 33.49 -19.71
N ALA A 296 1.82 33.44 -18.40
CA ALA A 296 2.96 34.06 -17.75
C ALA A 296 3.80 32.98 -17.06
N ASP A 297 5.12 33.17 -17.04
CA ASP A 297 6.01 32.29 -16.29
C ASP A 297 5.79 32.48 -14.79
N SER A 298 5.66 31.38 -14.07
CA SER A 298 5.43 31.37 -12.62
C SER A 298 6.13 30.19 -11.95
N PRO A 299 6.31 30.22 -10.61
CA PRO A 299 6.76 29.06 -9.85
C PRO A 299 5.85 27.83 -9.99
N LEU A 300 4.59 28.01 -10.41
CA LEU A 300 3.60 26.94 -10.63
C LEU A 300 3.63 26.41 -12.09
N GLY A 301 4.62 26.82 -12.89
CA GLY A 301 4.68 26.55 -14.33
C GLY A 301 4.10 27.69 -15.17
N ARG A 302 3.65 27.37 -16.38
CA ARG A 302 3.02 28.38 -17.26
C ARG A 302 1.61 28.65 -16.79
N TYR A 303 1.37 29.85 -16.27
CA TYR A 303 0.09 30.24 -15.70
C TYR A 303 -0.77 30.94 -16.76
N GLY A 304 -1.84 30.30 -17.21
CA GLY A 304 -2.82 30.81 -18.17
C GLY A 304 -3.91 31.67 -17.52
N LEU A 305 -5.07 31.78 -18.17
CA LEU A 305 -6.19 32.57 -17.62
C LEU A 305 -7.00 31.71 -16.62
N GLY A 306 -6.60 31.72 -15.35
CA GLY A 306 -7.29 31.02 -14.26
C GLY A 306 -6.97 29.53 -14.12
N ILE A 307 -5.99 29.00 -14.87
CA ILE A 307 -5.42 27.65 -14.76
C ILE A 307 -3.92 27.70 -15.06
N HIS A 308 -3.15 26.69 -14.66
CA HIS A 308 -1.72 26.56 -14.98
C HIS A 308 -1.39 25.17 -15.53
N ALA A 309 -0.29 25.12 -16.29
CA ALA A 309 0.28 23.88 -16.83
C ALA A 309 1.40 23.34 -15.92
N THR A 310 1.16 22.17 -15.35
CA THR A 310 2.15 21.39 -14.60
C THR A 310 2.80 20.39 -15.54
N LYS A 311 4.13 20.45 -15.68
CA LYS A 311 4.91 19.49 -16.47
C LYS A 311 5.40 18.36 -15.58
N LEU A 312 4.95 17.14 -15.87
CA LEU A 312 5.32 15.92 -15.15
C LEU A 312 6.72 15.41 -15.60
N PRO A 313 7.36 14.52 -14.81
CA PRO A 313 8.71 14.02 -15.11
C PRO A 313 8.85 13.34 -16.47
N ASP A 314 7.81 12.68 -16.97
CA ASP A 314 7.76 12.02 -18.28
C ASP A 314 7.51 12.99 -19.45
N GLY A 315 7.32 14.27 -19.15
CA GLY A 315 7.03 15.33 -20.12
C GLY A 315 5.55 15.60 -20.34
N THR A 316 4.64 14.81 -19.75
CA THR A 316 3.20 15.02 -19.83
C THR A 316 2.82 16.36 -19.21
N ILE A 317 1.90 17.09 -19.86
CA ILE A 317 1.38 18.37 -19.38
C ILE A 317 -0.02 18.15 -18.81
N VAL A 318 -0.20 18.52 -17.54
CA VAL A 318 -1.50 18.52 -16.87
C VAL A 318 -1.94 19.97 -16.67
N TRP A 319 -3.07 20.33 -17.24
CA TRP A 319 -3.69 21.65 -17.08
C TRP A 319 -4.70 21.62 -15.94
N GLY A 320 -4.58 22.55 -15.00
CA GLY A 320 -5.47 22.55 -13.83
C GLY A 320 -5.26 23.74 -12.91
N HIS A 321 -5.76 23.60 -11.69
CA HIS A 321 -5.52 24.58 -10.64
C HIS A 321 -5.48 23.90 -9.26
N GLY A 322 -4.52 24.31 -8.44
CA GLY A 322 -4.42 23.90 -7.03
C GLY A 322 -5.26 24.79 -6.11
N GLY A 323 -5.81 24.22 -5.05
CA GLY A 323 -6.64 24.91 -4.09
C GLY A 323 -6.09 24.77 -2.68
N GLY A 324 -5.93 25.89 -1.98
CA GLY A 324 -5.61 25.89 -0.55
C GLY A 324 -6.57 26.80 0.21
N ILE A 325 -7.06 26.31 1.34
CA ILE A 325 -7.84 27.06 2.34
C ILE A 325 -7.61 26.37 3.69
N PRO A 326 -7.64 27.06 4.85
CA PRO A 326 -7.49 26.40 6.16
C PRO A 326 -8.36 25.14 6.25
N GLY A 327 -7.72 24.00 6.53
CA GLY A 327 -8.36 22.70 6.58
C GLY A 327 -8.22 21.83 5.33
N PHE A 328 -7.89 22.39 4.15
CA PHE A 328 -7.88 21.62 2.90
C PHE A 328 -6.83 22.09 1.90
N THR A 329 -6.13 21.12 1.30
CA THR A 329 -5.32 21.28 0.08
C THR A 329 -5.91 20.41 -1.02
N ASN A 330 -6.01 20.91 -2.25
CA ASN A 330 -6.56 20.16 -3.37
C ASN A 330 -5.90 20.54 -4.70
N PHE A 331 -6.15 19.73 -5.72
CA PHE A 331 -5.84 20.02 -7.12
C PHE A 331 -6.92 19.39 -8.00
N ALA A 332 -7.32 20.07 -9.06
CA ALA A 332 -8.12 19.46 -10.11
C ALA A 332 -7.67 19.94 -11.49
N GLY A 333 -7.72 19.04 -12.48
CA GLY A 333 -7.17 19.29 -13.81
C GLY A 333 -7.16 18.04 -14.68
N GLY A 334 -6.46 18.10 -15.80
CA GLY A 334 -6.28 16.95 -16.70
C GLY A 334 -5.54 17.26 -17.98
N THR A 335 -5.61 16.34 -18.94
CA THR A 335 -5.08 16.51 -20.29
C THR A 335 -5.81 17.61 -21.05
N GLU A 336 -5.13 18.26 -22.00
CA GLU A 336 -5.67 19.40 -22.75
C GLU A 336 -6.97 19.07 -23.52
N ASP A 337 -7.16 17.80 -23.92
CA ASP A 337 -8.37 17.31 -24.58
C ASP A 337 -9.53 16.99 -23.62
N GLY A 338 -9.31 17.08 -22.31
CA GLY A 338 -10.28 16.75 -21.26
C GLY A 338 -10.64 15.26 -21.13
N GLN A 339 -9.94 14.36 -21.83
CA GLN A 339 -10.22 12.92 -21.79
C GLN A 339 -9.83 12.31 -20.45
N HIS A 340 -8.66 12.68 -19.91
CA HIS A 340 -8.13 12.20 -18.65
C HIS A 340 -8.05 13.35 -17.66
N VAL A 341 -8.96 13.37 -16.68
CA VAL A 341 -9.05 14.40 -15.65
C VAL A 341 -9.03 13.79 -14.26
N ILE A 342 -8.53 14.54 -13.30
CA ILE A 342 -8.35 14.15 -11.91
C ILE A 342 -8.82 15.27 -10.97
N SER A 343 -9.30 14.89 -9.79
CA SER A 343 -9.50 15.74 -8.63
C SER A 343 -8.84 15.07 -7.42
N ILE A 344 -7.98 15.79 -6.71
CA ILE A 344 -7.24 15.35 -5.52
C ILE A 344 -7.65 16.27 -4.37
N ASN A 345 -8.05 15.71 -3.24
CA ASN A 345 -8.36 16.44 -2.01
C ASN A 345 -7.64 15.84 -0.82
N ILE A 346 -7.03 16.70 -0.02
CA ILE A 346 -6.31 16.37 1.20
C ILE A 346 -6.92 17.23 2.31
N ASN A 347 -7.38 16.61 3.39
CA ASN A 347 -8.11 17.29 4.46
C ASN A 347 -7.21 17.93 5.53
N VAL A 348 -6.08 18.48 5.09
CA VAL A 348 -5.22 19.36 5.88
C VAL A 348 -4.62 20.41 4.96
N LEU A 349 -4.51 21.66 5.44
CA LEU A 349 -3.67 22.66 4.78
C LEU A 349 -2.22 22.44 5.22
N SER A 350 -1.38 21.95 4.31
CA SER A 350 0.04 21.64 4.54
C SER A 350 0.84 21.83 3.25
N ASP A 351 2.17 21.63 3.31
CA ASP A 351 3.06 21.58 2.14
C ASP A 351 2.87 20.30 1.33
N ALA A 352 1.62 19.97 1.00
CA ALA A 352 1.23 18.74 0.31
C ALA A 352 1.39 18.81 -1.22
N GLU A 353 1.99 19.89 -1.75
CA GLU A 353 2.27 20.03 -3.19
C GLU A 353 3.10 18.87 -3.73
N LYS A 354 4.08 18.39 -2.94
CA LYS A 354 4.87 17.20 -3.30
C LYS A 354 3.98 15.96 -3.45
N HIS A 355 3.03 15.75 -2.54
CA HIS A 355 2.11 14.61 -2.60
C HIS A 355 1.16 14.70 -3.79
N ILE A 356 0.65 15.89 -4.10
CA ILE A 356 -0.16 16.13 -5.29
C ILE A 356 0.64 15.79 -6.55
N ASN A 357 1.88 16.28 -6.65
CA ASN A 357 2.74 16.00 -7.80
C ASN A 357 3.08 14.51 -7.95
N ASP A 358 3.35 13.81 -6.83
CA ASP A 358 3.57 12.36 -6.82
C ASP A 358 2.31 11.62 -7.33
N ILE A 359 1.11 12.02 -6.89
CA ILE A 359 -0.16 11.42 -7.35
C ILE A 359 -0.39 11.70 -8.85
N LEU A 360 -0.16 12.94 -9.30
CA LEU A 360 -0.29 13.30 -10.72
C LEU A 360 0.71 12.54 -11.59
N ALA A 361 1.97 12.43 -11.17
CA ALA A 361 2.99 11.68 -11.89
C ALA A 361 2.62 10.20 -12.00
N SER A 362 2.07 9.60 -10.93
CA SER A 362 1.62 8.21 -10.95
C SER A 362 0.39 7.98 -11.83
N GLU A 363 -0.58 8.91 -11.83
CA GLU A 363 -1.82 8.77 -12.58
C GLU A 363 -1.64 8.99 -14.09
N PHE A 364 -0.88 10.01 -14.46
CA PHE A 364 -0.71 10.42 -15.86
C PHE A 364 0.53 9.83 -16.54
N ALA A 365 1.30 8.99 -15.84
CA ALA A 365 2.45 8.30 -16.42
C ALA A 365 2.01 7.55 -17.68
N ILE A 366 2.55 7.96 -18.84
CA ILE A 366 2.31 7.25 -20.09
C ILE A 366 3.02 5.90 -19.99
N GLU A 367 2.28 4.79 -19.91
CA GLU A 367 2.83 3.48 -20.24
C GLU A 367 3.19 3.50 -21.74
N ALA A 368 4.41 3.94 -22.05
CA ALA A 368 4.94 3.80 -23.39
C ALA A 368 5.04 2.31 -23.68
N LYS A 369 4.08 1.78 -24.45
CA LYS A 369 4.15 0.46 -25.07
C LYS A 369 5.33 0.43 -26.03
N LYS A 370 6.50 0.11 -25.48
CA LYS A 370 7.62 -0.44 -26.21
C LYS A 370 7.60 -1.94 -25.92
N GLU A 371 7.59 -2.78 -26.96
CA GLU A 371 7.90 -4.20 -26.76
C GLU A 371 9.30 -4.28 -26.16
N LEU A 372 9.34 -4.61 -24.88
CA LEU A 372 10.57 -4.77 -24.12
C LEU A 372 11.28 -5.99 -24.69
N THR A 373 12.58 -5.85 -24.96
CA THR A 373 13.45 -7.01 -25.19
C THR A 373 13.37 -7.95 -23.97
N GLU A 374 13.67 -9.24 -24.11
CA GLU A 374 13.64 -10.18 -22.96
C GLU A 374 14.49 -9.70 -21.76
N LYS A 375 15.58 -8.97 -22.03
CA LYS A 375 16.40 -8.33 -21.01
C LYS A 375 15.67 -7.18 -20.29
N GLU A 376 14.91 -6.37 -21.03
CA GLU A 376 14.10 -5.29 -20.48
C GLU A 376 12.83 -5.82 -19.79
N LYS A 377 12.22 -6.92 -20.26
CA LYS A 377 11.12 -7.63 -19.57
C LYS A 377 11.60 -8.19 -18.24
N LYS A 378 12.78 -8.84 -18.22
CA LYS A 378 13.40 -9.31 -16.98
C LYS A 378 13.70 -8.13 -16.06
N SER A 379 14.26 -7.02 -16.55
CA SER A 379 14.51 -5.82 -15.73
C SER A 379 13.21 -5.26 -15.13
N LYS A 380 12.16 -5.11 -15.94
CA LYS A 380 10.86 -4.57 -15.51
C LYS A 380 10.14 -5.48 -14.52
N HIS A 381 10.10 -6.80 -14.79
CA HIS A 381 9.55 -7.78 -13.84
C HIS A 381 10.22 -7.68 -12.47
N ARG A 382 11.54 -7.49 -12.49
CA ARG A 382 12.36 -7.40 -11.28
C ARG A 382 12.19 -6.10 -10.52
N GLU A 383 11.94 -5.00 -11.22
CA GLU A 383 11.48 -3.74 -10.60
C GLU A 383 10.08 -3.90 -9.98
N GLU A 384 9.17 -4.61 -10.64
CA GLU A 384 7.82 -4.85 -10.10
C GLU A 384 7.84 -5.72 -8.85
N VAL A 385 8.70 -6.76 -8.79
CA VAL A 385 8.89 -7.58 -7.58
C VAL A 385 9.47 -6.75 -6.44
N LYS A 386 10.45 -5.87 -6.71
CA LYS A 386 10.97 -4.92 -5.71
C LYS A 386 9.90 -3.94 -5.23
N ARG A 387 9.06 -3.44 -6.13
CA ARG A 387 7.93 -2.57 -5.78
C ARG A 387 6.95 -3.28 -4.85
N VAL A 388 6.59 -4.53 -5.13
CA VAL A 388 5.74 -5.34 -4.23
C VAL A 388 6.42 -5.53 -2.87
N MET A 389 7.74 -5.70 -2.83
CA MET A 389 8.48 -5.74 -1.57
C MET A 389 8.41 -4.42 -0.79
N ASP A 390 8.57 -3.28 -1.47
CA ASP A 390 8.43 -1.96 -0.86
C ASP A 390 6.99 -1.70 -0.37
N GLU A 391 5.98 -2.18 -1.09
CA GLU A 391 4.57 -2.12 -0.68
C GLU A 391 4.32 -2.92 0.60
N VAL A 392 4.85 -4.15 0.72
CA VAL A 392 4.55 -4.99 1.89
C VAL A 392 5.17 -4.48 3.18
N VAL A 393 6.30 -3.76 3.16
CA VAL A 393 6.88 -3.15 4.37
C VAL A 393 6.12 -1.92 4.86
N THR A 394 5.16 -1.41 4.08
CA THR A 394 4.20 -0.38 4.55
C THR A 394 3.05 -0.96 5.37
N ILE A 395 2.87 -2.29 5.34
CA ILE A 395 1.89 -2.98 6.18
C ILE A 395 2.35 -2.85 7.63
N LYS A 396 1.46 -2.41 8.53
CA LYS A 396 1.77 -2.32 9.96
C LYS A 396 2.36 -3.64 10.44
N ARG A 397 3.44 -3.56 11.23
CA ARG A 397 4.12 -4.70 11.88
C ARG A 397 4.95 -5.59 10.94
N VAL A 398 5.28 -5.09 9.75
CA VAL A 398 6.30 -5.67 8.87
C VAL A 398 7.54 -4.76 8.91
N PRO A 399 8.54 -5.02 9.77
CA PRO A 399 9.67 -4.12 9.93
C PRO A 399 10.56 -4.09 8.69
N SER A 400 10.83 -5.26 8.11
CA SER A 400 11.60 -5.40 6.88
C SER A 400 11.30 -6.70 6.13
N VAL A 401 11.70 -6.72 4.87
CA VAL A 401 11.77 -7.92 4.05
C VAL A 401 13.10 -7.97 3.31
N ILE A 402 13.69 -9.16 3.27
CA ILE A 402 14.79 -9.52 2.38
C ILE A 402 14.24 -10.54 1.39
N ALA A 403 14.52 -10.38 0.10
CA ALA A 403 14.25 -11.42 -0.88
C ALA A 403 15.36 -11.52 -1.92
N GLY A 404 15.43 -12.67 -2.56
CA GLY A 404 16.22 -12.83 -3.77
C GLY A 404 15.93 -14.11 -4.48
N GLY A 405 16.38 -14.18 -5.72
CA GLY A 405 16.06 -15.27 -6.60
C GLY A 405 17.18 -15.60 -7.56
N LEU A 406 16.99 -16.73 -8.22
CA LEU A 406 17.79 -17.24 -9.31
C LEU A 406 16.84 -17.44 -10.49
N LYS A 407 17.14 -16.88 -11.65
CA LYS A 407 16.41 -17.17 -12.89
C LYS A 407 17.40 -17.31 -14.04
N ASP A 408 17.40 -18.47 -14.70
CA ASP A 408 18.28 -18.76 -15.85
C ASP A 408 19.77 -18.53 -15.55
N GLY A 409 20.22 -18.86 -14.33
CA GLY A 409 21.60 -18.64 -13.89
C GLY A 409 21.90 -17.23 -13.34
N GLU A 410 21.01 -16.26 -13.53
CA GLU A 410 21.17 -14.90 -13.01
C GLU A 410 20.59 -14.78 -11.60
N ARG A 411 21.40 -14.24 -10.67
CA ARG A 411 21.01 -14.05 -9.27
C ARG A 411 20.67 -12.61 -8.97
N TRP A 412 19.81 -12.46 -7.97
CA TRP A 412 19.47 -11.16 -7.44
C TRP A 412 19.11 -11.22 -5.97
N SER A 413 19.23 -10.07 -5.32
CA SER A 413 18.70 -9.87 -3.98
C SER A 413 18.26 -8.40 -3.81
N TYR A 414 17.31 -8.18 -2.92
CA TYR A 414 16.79 -6.88 -2.54
C TYR A 414 16.35 -6.93 -1.08
N ALA A 415 16.47 -5.80 -0.39
CA ALA A 415 16.00 -5.67 0.98
C ALA A 415 15.42 -4.26 1.16
N THR A 416 14.36 -4.16 1.96
CA THR A 416 13.66 -2.90 2.24
C THR A 416 13.06 -2.95 3.64
N GLY A 417 12.90 -1.79 4.26
CA GLY A 417 12.52 -1.64 5.67
C GLY A 417 13.71 -1.51 6.64
N THR A 418 13.43 -1.65 7.94
CA THR A 418 14.40 -1.47 9.03
C THR A 418 14.83 -2.80 9.64
N ALA A 419 16.14 -2.95 9.87
CA ALA A 419 16.70 -4.10 10.55
C ALA A 419 16.42 -4.09 12.06
N SER A 420 16.17 -2.92 12.66
CA SER A 420 15.81 -2.76 14.08
C SER A 420 15.01 -1.47 14.29
N TYR A 421 14.05 -1.49 15.19
CA TYR A 421 13.32 -0.32 15.69
C TYR A 421 14.07 0.39 16.82
N GLU A 422 14.85 -0.35 17.62
CA GLU A 422 15.62 0.18 18.75
C GLU A 422 16.85 0.94 18.26
N VAL A 423 17.53 0.40 17.26
CA VAL A 423 18.67 1.04 16.58
C VAL A 423 18.35 1.11 15.09
N PRO A 424 17.62 2.16 14.65
CA PRO A 424 17.18 2.29 13.26
C PRO A 424 18.34 2.20 12.28
N ARG A 425 18.36 1.12 11.50
CA ARG A 425 19.33 0.91 10.42
C ARG A 425 18.69 0.10 9.31
N PRO A 426 19.03 0.36 8.04
CA PRO A 426 18.45 -0.39 6.93
C PRO A 426 18.82 -1.86 7.00
N VAL A 427 17.87 -2.73 6.66
CA VAL A 427 18.16 -4.13 6.38
C VAL A 427 19.00 -4.25 5.12
N GLN A 428 19.87 -5.26 5.03
CA GLN A 428 20.68 -5.51 3.83
C GLN A 428 20.37 -6.88 3.21
N PRO A 429 20.52 -7.01 1.89
CA PRO A 429 20.14 -8.23 1.18
C PRO A 429 21.01 -9.46 1.47
N ASP A 430 22.17 -9.27 2.09
CA ASP A 430 23.12 -10.32 2.47
C ASP A 430 23.01 -10.73 3.95
N PHE A 431 22.05 -10.18 4.70
CA PHE A 431 21.85 -10.56 6.09
C PHE A 431 21.45 -12.03 6.24
N SER A 432 21.95 -12.63 7.31
CA SER A 432 21.60 -13.97 7.76
C SER A 432 20.30 -13.92 8.55
N PHE A 433 19.52 -15.00 8.44
CA PHE A 433 18.25 -15.14 9.15
C PHE A 433 17.98 -16.60 9.48
N ARG A 434 17.17 -16.83 10.51
CA ARG A 434 16.71 -18.18 10.87
C ARG A 434 15.71 -18.64 9.81
N ILE A 435 15.94 -19.84 9.27
CA ILE A 435 15.11 -20.36 8.17
C ILE A 435 13.94 -21.21 8.66
N GLY A 436 13.86 -21.44 9.98
CA GLY A 436 12.82 -22.23 10.62
C GLY A 436 12.60 -23.55 9.88
N SER A 437 11.33 -23.86 9.60
CA SER A 437 10.92 -25.13 8.99
C SER A 437 11.46 -25.45 7.59
N ILE A 438 12.13 -24.52 6.90
CA ILE A 438 12.90 -24.86 5.68
C ILE A 438 13.97 -25.93 5.97
N THR A 439 14.46 -26.00 7.21
CA THR A 439 15.36 -27.06 7.72
C THR A 439 14.85 -28.48 7.41
N LYS A 440 13.52 -28.69 7.40
CA LYS A 440 12.93 -30.01 7.11
C LYS A 440 13.28 -30.53 5.72
N THR A 441 13.41 -29.64 4.74
CA THR A 441 13.80 -29.99 3.37
C THR A 441 15.25 -30.50 3.35
N PHE A 442 16.16 -29.91 4.12
CA PHE A 442 17.53 -30.41 4.28
C PHE A 442 17.54 -31.80 4.92
N THR A 443 16.85 -31.95 6.05
CA THR A 443 16.75 -33.24 6.77
C THR A 443 16.14 -34.34 5.87
N ALA A 444 15.05 -34.05 5.18
CA ALA A 444 14.42 -35.00 4.26
C ALA A 444 15.33 -35.36 3.08
N THR A 445 16.10 -34.41 2.55
CA THR A 445 17.07 -34.67 1.48
C THR A 445 18.18 -35.61 1.95
N VAL A 446 18.66 -35.49 3.20
CA VAL A 446 19.61 -36.47 3.77
C VAL A 446 18.98 -37.86 3.82
N VAL A 447 17.75 -37.99 4.32
CA VAL A 447 17.06 -39.29 4.39
C VAL A 447 16.90 -39.91 3.00
N LEU A 448 16.55 -39.11 2.00
CA LEU A 448 16.42 -39.55 0.61
C LEU A 448 17.76 -39.97 0.01
N GLN A 449 18.85 -39.23 0.27
CA GLN A 449 20.19 -39.66 -0.12
C GLN A 449 20.60 -40.97 0.54
N LEU A 450 20.23 -41.19 1.82
CA LEU A 450 20.50 -42.46 2.50
C LEU A 450 19.66 -43.62 1.92
N ALA A 451 18.44 -43.35 1.46
CA ALA A 451 17.63 -44.33 0.74
C ALA A 451 18.23 -44.67 -0.63
N GLU A 452 18.69 -43.65 -1.38
CA GLU A 452 19.44 -43.82 -2.62
C GLU A 452 20.73 -44.65 -2.40
N GLU A 453 21.45 -44.40 -1.30
CA GLU A 453 22.61 -45.18 -0.86
C GLU A 453 22.26 -46.58 -0.34
N LYS A 454 20.97 -46.97 -0.35
CA LYS A 454 20.43 -48.23 0.16
C LYS A 454 20.76 -48.51 1.62
N LYS A 455 21.00 -47.46 2.40
CA LYS A 455 21.27 -47.55 3.85
C LYS A 455 20.00 -47.64 4.69
N LEU A 456 18.88 -47.17 4.14
CA LEU A 456 17.53 -47.31 4.71
C LEU A 456 16.50 -47.46 3.60
N ASN A 457 15.29 -47.90 3.94
CA ASN A 457 14.13 -47.79 3.04
C ASN A 457 13.14 -46.78 3.60
N LEU A 458 12.51 -45.98 2.74
CA LEU A 458 11.48 -45.03 3.15
C LEU A 458 10.29 -45.70 3.87
N ASP A 459 10.03 -46.97 3.56
CA ASP A 459 8.95 -47.76 4.15
C ASP A 459 9.42 -48.64 5.32
N ASP A 460 10.68 -48.49 5.77
CA ASP A 460 11.12 -49.06 7.04
C ASP A 460 10.29 -48.47 8.19
N SER A 461 9.95 -49.32 9.17
CA SER A 461 9.30 -48.86 10.40
C SER A 461 10.26 -48.01 11.24
N VAL A 462 9.71 -47.09 12.01
CA VAL A 462 10.47 -46.30 13.00
C VAL A 462 11.10 -47.23 14.04
N GLU A 463 10.39 -48.28 14.46
CA GLU A 463 10.89 -49.27 15.43
C GLU A 463 12.17 -49.97 14.96
N LYS A 464 12.33 -50.21 13.65
CA LYS A 464 13.55 -50.84 13.09
C LYS A 464 14.81 -50.03 13.42
N TRP A 465 14.70 -48.70 13.37
CA TRP A 465 15.83 -47.80 13.55
C TRP A 465 15.92 -47.26 14.98
N LEU A 466 14.78 -47.00 15.62
CA LEU A 466 14.68 -46.42 16.96
C LEU A 466 13.88 -47.36 17.88
N PRO A 467 14.41 -48.57 18.18
CA PRO A 467 13.67 -49.60 18.89
C PRO A 467 13.25 -49.14 20.28
N GLY A 468 11.96 -49.29 20.57
CA GLY A 468 11.35 -48.97 21.84
C GLY A 468 11.22 -47.47 22.14
N LEU A 469 11.52 -46.57 21.20
CA LEU A 469 11.42 -45.13 21.39
C LEU A 469 9.99 -44.63 21.20
N VAL A 470 9.31 -45.04 20.12
CA VAL A 470 7.94 -44.62 19.80
C VAL A 470 6.94 -45.67 20.28
N LYS A 471 6.56 -45.59 21.55
CA LYS A 471 5.62 -46.51 22.21
C LYS A 471 4.84 -45.82 23.33
N GLY A 472 3.77 -46.48 23.78
CA GLY A 472 2.93 -45.99 24.88
C GLY A 472 1.83 -45.03 24.40
N ASN A 473 0.82 -44.79 25.23
CA ASN A 473 -0.31 -43.89 24.94
C ASN A 473 -1.08 -44.18 23.62
N GLY A 474 -0.97 -45.41 23.09
CA GLY A 474 -1.57 -45.81 21.81
C GLY A 474 -0.60 -45.79 20.61
N TYR A 475 0.65 -45.37 20.78
CA TYR A 475 1.67 -45.45 19.72
C TYR A 475 2.24 -46.86 19.57
N ASP A 476 2.49 -47.24 18.31
CA ASP A 476 3.21 -48.45 17.90
C ASP A 476 4.19 -48.09 16.78
N GLY A 477 5.48 -47.97 17.12
CA GLY A 477 6.55 -47.63 16.19
C GLY A 477 6.71 -48.62 15.02
N ASN A 478 6.15 -49.83 15.10
CA ASN A 478 6.18 -50.79 13.99
C ASN A 478 5.25 -50.39 12.84
N LYS A 479 4.23 -49.58 13.13
CA LYS A 479 3.21 -49.16 12.17
C LYS A 479 3.52 -47.80 11.52
N ILE A 480 4.49 -47.08 12.05
CA ILE A 480 4.89 -45.76 11.56
C ILE A 480 6.12 -45.94 10.68
N THR A 481 6.08 -45.45 9.44
CA THR A 481 7.22 -45.53 8.50
C THR A 481 7.99 -44.22 8.42
N ILE A 482 9.23 -44.28 7.93
CA ILE A 482 10.05 -43.08 7.66
C ILE A 482 9.32 -42.13 6.68
N ARG A 483 8.69 -42.66 5.63
CA ARG A 483 7.88 -41.91 4.67
C ARG A 483 6.79 -41.10 5.37
N GLN A 484 6.08 -41.73 6.30
CA GLN A 484 5.02 -41.09 7.07
C GLN A 484 5.54 -39.99 8.00
N LEU A 485 6.77 -40.10 8.48
CA LEU A 485 7.42 -38.99 9.19
C LEU A 485 7.62 -37.79 8.23
N LEU A 486 8.21 -38.02 7.06
CA LEU A 486 8.61 -36.96 6.13
C LEU A 486 7.43 -36.24 5.46
N ASN A 487 6.27 -36.89 5.27
CA ASN A 487 5.07 -36.27 4.71
C ASN A 487 3.98 -35.93 5.75
N HIS A 488 4.28 -36.05 7.05
CA HIS A 488 3.37 -35.74 8.15
C HIS A 488 2.08 -36.59 8.24
N THR A 489 2.16 -37.87 7.88
CA THR A 489 1.05 -38.83 8.01
C THR A 489 1.26 -39.88 9.12
N SER A 490 2.24 -39.67 10.00
CA SER A 490 2.59 -40.60 11.09
C SER A 490 1.53 -40.73 12.22
N GLY A 491 0.67 -39.71 12.40
CA GLY A 491 -0.24 -39.62 13.54
C GLY A 491 0.43 -39.15 14.84
N ILE A 492 1.73 -38.87 14.83
CA ILE A 492 2.48 -38.41 16.02
C ILE A 492 2.10 -36.96 16.35
N ALA A 493 1.64 -36.74 17.58
CA ALA A 493 1.29 -35.44 18.09
C ALA A 493 2.48 -34.45 18.03
N ALA A 494 2.16 -33.17 17.81
CA ALA A 494 3.15 -32.11 17.89
C ALA A 494 3.44 -31.76 19.37
N TYR A 495 4.72 -31.72 19.75
CA TYR A 495 5.11 -31.14 21.05
C TYR A 495 4.89 -29.61 21.08
N THR A 496 5.03 -28.93 19.95
CA THR A 496 4.75 -27.49 19.79
C THR A 496 3.26 -27.20 19.61
N ASP A 497 2.48 -27.28 20.68
CA ASP A 497 1.12 -26.73 20.68
C ASP A 497 1.10 -25.20 20.87
N ASN A 498 -0.10 -24.61 20.86
CA ASN A 498 -0.26 -23.16 21.00
C ASN A 498 0.33 -22.64 22.33
N ASP A 499 0.26 -23.39 23.42
CA ASP A 499 0.79 -22.94 24.71
C ASP A 499 2.32 -23.02 24.75
N MET A 500 2.92 -24.05 24.16
CA MET A 500 4.37 -24.11 24.02
C MET A 500 4.89 -22.97 23.15
N ARG A 501 4.24 -22.70 22.02
CA ARG A 501 4.63 -21.65 21.06
C ARG A 501 4.39 -20.24 21.60
N ASP A 502 3.21 -19.97 22.17
CA ASP A 502 2.79 -18.59 22.49
C ASP A 502 3.14 -18.17 23.93
N ILE A 503 3.48 -19.13 24.80
CA ILE A 503 3.71 -18.88 26.22
C ILE A 503 5.07 -19.44 26.66
N THR A 504 5.27 -20.75 26.56
CA THR A 504 6.40 -21.43 27.21
C THR A 504 7.75 -21.01 26.63
N LEU A 505 7.87 -21.00 25.30
CA LEU A 505 9.10 -20.65 24.59
C LEU A 505 9.44 -19.16 24.71
N PRO A 506 8.52 -18.21 24.47
CA PRO A 506 8.80 -16.78 24.70
C PRO A 506 9.17 -16.43 26.14
N GLN A 507 8.63 -17.13 27.14
CA GLN A 507 8.96 -16.88 28.55
C GLN A 507 10.33 -17.45 28.97
N ASN A 508 10.84 -18.44 28.25
CA ASN A 508 12.13 -19.09 28.56
C ASN A 508 12.97 -19.26 27.28
N PRO A 509 13.34 -18.17 26.59
CA PRO A 509 13.93 -18.26 25.24
C PRO A 509 15.30 -18.93 25.21
N PHE A 510 16.01 -18.99 26.34
CA PHE A 510 17.33 -19.61 26.44
C PHE A 510 17.29 -21.06 26.92
N ARG A 511 16.11 -21.62 27.19
CA ARG A 511 15.98 -23.01 27.65
C ARG A 511 16.49 -23.97 26.60
N TYR A 512 17.38 -24.86 27.03
CA TYR A 512 17.82 -26.01 26.25
C TYR A 512 16.81 -27.15 26.38
N TYR A 513 16.46 -27.77 25.25
CA TYR A 513 15.65 -28.96 25.17
C TYR A 513 16.46 -30.12 24.60
N THR A 514 16.47 -31.26 25.28
CA THR A 514 17.07 -32.48 24.73
C THR A 514 16.13 -33.12 23.70
N VAL A 515 16.67 -33.91 22.77
CA VAL A 515 15.85 -34.65 21.80
C VAL A 515 14.86 -35.60 22.49
N ASP A 516 15.31 -36.31 23.53
CA ASP A 516 14.45 -37.22 24.31
C ASP A 516 13.31 -36.47 25.00
N GLU A 517 13.56 -35.26 25.51
CA GLU A 517 12.53 -34.41 26.10
C GLU A 517 11.48 -34.00 25.06
N LEU A 518 11.89 -33.55 23.87
CA LEU A 518 10.96 -33.18 22.80
C LEU A 518 10.08 -34.35 22.36
N ILE A 519 10.67 -35.53 22.19
CA ILE A 519 9.94 -36.75 21.86
C ILE A 519 9.01 -37.15 23.00
N GLY A 520 9.49 -37.09 24.25
CA GLY A 520 8.68 -37.37 25.43
C GLY A 520 7.45 -36.47 25.55
N LEU A 521 7.59 -35.16 25.29
CA LEU A 521 6.49 -34.20 25.28
C LEU A 521 5.43 -34.55 24.23
N ALA A 522 5.84 -35.03 23.05
CA ALA A 522 4.92 -35.46 22.01
C ALA A 522 4.21 -36.77 22.39
N LEU A 523 4.95 -37.78 22.87
CA LEU A 523 4.40 -39.10 23.20
C LEU A 523 3.53 -39.10 24.47
N ALA A 524 3.66 -38.09 25.32
CA ALA A 524 2.75 -37.84 26.43
C ALA A 524 1.31 -37.53 25.97
N LYS A 525 1.12 -37.14 24.70
CA LYS A 525 -0.19 -36.92 24.07
C LYS A 525 -0.57 -38.14 23.23
N PRO A 526 -1.85 -38.55 23.16
CA PRO A 526 -2.25 -39.68 22.34
C PRO A 526 -2.01 -39.40 20.84
N PRO A 527 -1.88 -40.44 19.99
CA PRO A 527 -1.85 -40.28 18.55
C PRO A 527 -3.06 -39.48 18.06
N VAL A 528 -2.84 -38.58 17.09
CA VAL A 528 -3.92 -37.77 16.50
C VAL A 528 -4.84 -38.63 15.63
N TYR A 529 -4.27 -39.65 14.98
CA TYR A 529 -4.94 -40.67 14.17
C TYR A 529 -4.00 -41.88 14.00
N ALA A 530 -4.49 -42.97 13.41
CA ALA A 530 -3.65 -44.13 13.10
C ALA A 530 -2.70 -43.83 11.92
N PRO A 531 -1.47 -44.37 11.89
CA PRO A 531 -0.49 -44.02 10.86
C PRO A 531 -1.03 -44.22 9.43
N GLY A 532 -0.96 -43.17 8.60
CA GLY A 532 -1.47 -43.16 7.22
C GLY A 532 -2.93 -42.74 7.05
N GLU A 533 -3.73 -42.69 8.12
CA GLU A 533 -5.18 -42.39 8.06
C GLU A 533 -5.50 -40.88 8.06
N GLY A 534 -4.49 -40.02 8.10
CA GLY A 534 -4.69 -38.57 8.13
C GLY A 534 -3.39 -37.78 7.97
N TRP A 535 -3.53 -36.46 8.01
CA TRP A 535 -2.43 -35.51 7.92
C TRP A 535 -2.47 -34.48 9.04
N ASN A 536 -1.33 -34.28 9.72
CA ASN A 536 -1.15 -33.32 10.80
C ASN A 536 0.31 -32.91 10.89
N TYR A 537 0.57 -31.62 10.69
CA TYR A 537 1.91 -31.07 10.81
C TYR A 537 2.50 -31.32 12.19
N SER A 538 3.68 -31.93 12.24
CA SER A 538 4.33 -32.32 13.50
C SER A 538 5.84 -32.20 13.40
N ASN A 539 6.42 -31.28 14.18
CA ASN A 539 7.88 -31.13 14.28
C ASN A 539 8.55 -32.39 14.81
N THR A 540 7.84 -33.16 15.65
CA THR A 540 8.29 -34.45 16.20
C THR A 540 8.74 -35.42 15.10
N ASN A 541 8.07 -35.41 13.96
CA ASN A 541 8.41 -36.29 12.84
C ASN A 541 9.82 -36.03 12.32
N THR A 542 10.20 -34.77 12.15
CA THR A 542 11.52 -34.42 11.62
C THR A 542 12.61 -34.60 12.67
N VAL A 543 12.30 -34.39 13.96
CA VAL A 543 13.21 -34.74 15.07
C VAL A 543 13.53 -36.24 15.06
N LEU A 544 12.51 -37.10 14.90
CA LEU A 544 12.70 -38.54 14.74
C LEU A 544 13.48 -38.90 13.47
N ALA A 545 13.25 -38.21 12.36
CA ALA A 545 14.05 -38.40 11.14
C ALA A 545 15.53 -38.05 11.38
N GLY A 546 15.82 -36.99 12.16
CA GLY A 546 17.18 -36.65 12.59
C GLY A 546 17.84 -37.75 13.43
N GLN A 547 17.09 -38.39 14.33
CA GLN A 547 17.56 -39.54 15.11
C GLN A 547 17.81 -40.78 14.23
N ILE A 548 16.97 -41.01 13.22
CA ILE A 548 17.18 -42.09 12.24
C ILE A 548 18.45 -41.84 11.43
N ILE A 549 18.70 -40.61 10.95
CA ILE A 549 19.95 -40.24 10.28
C ILE A 549 21.15 -40.60 11.16
N GLN A 550 21.10 -40.22 12.44
CA GLN A 550 22.16 -40.52 13.39
C GLN A 550 22.36 -42.01 13.61
N LYS A 551 21.27 -42.77 13.72
CA LYS A 551 21.36 -44.23 13.87
C LYS A 551 21.97 -44.90 12.64
N VAL A 552 21.59 -44.46 11.44
CA VAL A 552 22.01 -45.05 10.17
C VAL A 552 23.47 -44.74 9.87
N THR A 553 23.93 -43.52 10.19
CA THR A 553 25.24 -43.02 9.75
C THR A 553 26.30 -42.97 10.85
N GLY A 554 25.90 -42.90 12.11
CA GLY A 554 26.77 -42.59 13.24
C GLY A 554 27.03 -41.09 13.45
N ASP A 555 26.68 -40.24 12.47
CA ASP A 555 26.83 -38.78 12.51
C ASP A 555 25.50 -38.10 12.85
N THR A 556 25.51 -36.95 13.51
CA THR A 556 24.27 -36.18 13.73
C THR A 556 23.68 -35.69 12.40
N TYR A 557 22.39 -35.33 12.39
CA TYR A 557 21.78 -34.70 11.21
C TYR A 557 22.52 -33.42 10.81
N ALA A 558 23.01 -32.66 11.80
CA ALA A 558 23.78 -31.44 11.59
C ALA A 558 25.06 -31.71 10.78
N GLU A 559 25.82 -32.73 11.18
CA GLU A 559 27.03 -33.16 10.48
C GLU A 559 26.72 -33.70 9.08
N GLN A 560 25.63 -34.44 8.91
CA GLN A 560 25.24 -34.94 7.59
C GLN A 560 24.79 -33.80 6.66
N ILE A 561 24.04 -32.81 7.15
CA ILE A 561 23.68 -31.61 6.38
C ILE A 561 24.94 -30.83 5.98
N ARG A 562 25.90 -30.69 6.91
CA ARG A 562 27.17 -30.01 6.65
C ARG A 562 27.96 -30.68 5.52
N LYS A 563 28.21 -31.98 5.65
CA LYS A 563 29.03 -32.78 4.71
C LYS A 563 28.36 -32.96 3.35
N ARG A 564 27.03 -33.03 3.30
CA ARG A 564 26.28 -33.31 2.06
C ARG A 564 25.90 -32.06 1.29
N PHE A 565 25.66 -30.94 1.97
CA PHE A 565 25.12 -29.74 1.35
C PHE A 565 25.97 -28.50 1.61
N ILE A 566 26.22 -28.14 2.88
CA ILE A 566 26.84 -26.84 3.21
C ILE A 566 28.24 -26.73 2.59
N GLU A 567 29.09 -27.72 2.82
CA GLU A 567 30.47 -27.71 2.32
C GLU A 567 30.53 -27.92 0.80
N PRO A 568 29.86 -28.94 0.20
CA PRO A 568 29.95 -29.17 -1.24
C PRO A 568 29.33 -28.07 -2.10
N LEU A 569 28.29 -27.38 -1.62
CA LEU A 569 27.64 -26.29 -2.33
C LEU A 569 28.27 -24.91 -2.01
N GLY A 570 29.24 -24.85 -1.10
CA GLY A 570 29.90 -23.60 -0.70
C GLY A 570 28.96 -22.61 0.00
N MET A 571 28.03 -23.10 0.81
CA MET A 571 27.01 -22.30 1.51
C MET A 571 27.59 -21.66 2.77
N THR A 572 28.50 -20.69 2.60
CA THR A 572 29.29 -20.10 3.68
C THR A 572 28.49 -19.25 4.68
N GLY A 573 27.25 -18.89 4.36
CA GLY A 573 26.33 -18.18 5.25
C GLY A 573 25.29 -19.10 5.89
N THR A 574 25.45 -20.42 5.81
CA THR A 574 24.51 -21.41 6.33
C THR A 574 25.10 -22.20 7.49
N PHE A 575 24.33 -22.29 8.57
CA PHE A 575 24.75 -22.91 9.82
C PHE A 575 23.62 -23.75 10.40
N VAL A 576 23.97 -24.91 10.97
CA VAL A 576 23.08 -25.66 11.86
C VAL A 576 23.40 -25.20 13.28
N MET A 577 22.45 -24.59 13.97
CA MET A 577 22.74 -23.88 15.22
C MET A 577 22.78 -24.79 16.45
N GLU A 578 22.18 -25.99 16.36
CA GLU A 578 22.04 -26.96 17.45
C GLU A 578 21.40 -26.33 18.71
N ASN A 579 22.22 -25.84 19.65
CA ASN A 579 21.78 -25.22 20.90
C ASN A 579 22.14 -23.73 21.03
N SER A 580 22.78 -23.13 20.03
CA SER A 580 23.17 -21.72 20.06
C SER A 580 21.93 -20.82 19.97
N HIS A 581 21.93 -19.75 20.77
CA HIS A 581 20.93 -18.68 20.69
C HIS A 581 21.32 -17.59 19.68
N ASP A 582 22.53 -17.62 19.14
CA ASP A 582 23.05 -16.57 18.25
C ASP A 582 22.57 -16.72 16.80
N ILE A 583 22.75 -15.67 16.01
CA ILE A 583 22.63 -15.69 14.55
C ILE A 583 23.98 -15.27 13.98
N PRO A 584 24.76 -16.17 13.36
CA PRO A 584 26.05 -15.82 12.78
C PRO A 584 25.93 -14.78 11.66
N GLY A 585 26.91 -13.88 11.57
CA GLY A 585 26.96 -12.84 10.53
C GLY A 585 26.11 -11.61 10.84
N ASN A 586 25.97 -10.72 9.86
CA ASN A 586 25.05 -9.57 10.01
C ASN A 586 23.61 -10.06 9.89
N HIS A 587 22.73 -9.66 10.81
CA HIS A 587 21.32 -10.03 10.80
C HIS A 587 20.45 -8.86 11.25
N ALA A 588 19.14 -8.97 11.01
CA ALA A 588 18.14 -8.07 11.59
C ALA A 588 17.77 -8.51 13.01
N THR A 589 17.19 -7.59 13.79
CA THR A 589 16.42 -7.92 14.99
C THR A 589 15.16 -8.68 14.55
N GLY A 590 14.91 -9.84 15.14
CA GLY A 590 13.74 -10.67 14.87
C GLY A 590 12.63 -10.36 15.87
N TYR A 591 11.47 -9.91 15.37
CA TYR A 591 10.35 -9.51 16.22
C TYR A 591 9.26 -10.56 16.31
N ASN A 592 8.79 -10.84 17.52
CA ASN A 592 7.55 -11.57 17.77
C ASN A 592 6.42 -10.61 18.11
N MET A 593 5.19 -11.03 17.82
CA MET A 593 3.99 -10.29 18.17
C MET A 593 3.29 -10.95 19.35
N ASP A 594 2.98 -10.17 20.39
CA ASP A 594 2.14 -10.63 21.49
C ASP A 594 0.64 -10.55 21.14
N ARG A 595 -0.22 -11.01 22.05
CA ARG A 595 -1.68 -11.00 21.85
C ARG A 595 -2.29 -9.59 21.79
N SER A 596 -1.59 -8.56 22.26
CA SER A 596 -2.00 -7.15 22.15
C SER A 596 -1.65 -6.55 20.79
N GLY A 597 -0.83 -7.26 20.00
CA GLY A 597 -0.32 -6.80 18.72
C GLY A 597 0.93 -5.92 18.84
N HIS A 598 1.62 -5.96 19.98
CA HIS A 598 2.90 -5.31 20.21
C HIS A 598 4.03 -6.21 19.71
N LEU A 599 4.98 -5.62 18.98
CA LEU A 599 6.20 -6.30 18.55
C LEU A 599 7.26 -6.20 19.64
N TYR A 600 7.86 -7.33 20.01
CA TYR A 600 8.96 -7.41 20.96
C TYR A 600 10.13 -8.20 20.35
N ASP A 601 11.34 -7.84 20.74
CA ASP A 601 12.57 -8.50 20.29
C ASP A 601 12.64 -9.93 20.84
N LEU A 602 12.81 -10.89 19.94
CA LEU A 602 13.09 -12.28 20.26
C LEU A 602 14.17 -12.85 19.31
N THR A 603 15.15 -12.00 18.99
CA THR A 603 16.27 -12.33 18.09
C THR A 603 17.10 -13.49 18.63
N GLU A 604 17.45 -13.41 19.91
CA GLU A 604 18.22 -14.43 20.61
C GLU A 604 17.28 -15.43 21.27
N ILE A 605 17.28 -16.65 20.75
CA ILE A 605 16.48 -17.77 21.27
C ILE A 605 17.17 -19.07 20.91
N ASN A 606 17.31 -19.94 21.92
CA ASN A 606 17.92 -21.26 21.80
C ASN A 606 17.09 -22.12 20.83
N GLN A 607 17.66 -22.57 19.73
CA GLN A 607 16.94 -23.33 18.69
C GLN A 607 16.78 -24.83 18.99
N SER A 608 17.28 -25.31 20.14
CA SER A 608 17.21 -26.74 20.50
C SER A 608 15.79 -27.28 20.53
N TRP A 609 14.77 -26.45 20.79
CA TRP A 609 13.36 -26.86 20.73
C TRP A 609 12.90 -27.27 19.31
N ALA A 610 13.55 -26.74 18.27
CA ALA A 610 13.23 -27.04 16.88
C ALA A 610 14.09 -28.19 16.34
N ASN A 611 15.38 -28.27 16.73
CA ASN A 611 16.31 -29.32 16.30
C ASN A 611 16.27 -29.52 14.76
N ALA A 612 16.35 -30.75 14.25
CA ALA A 612 16.28 -31.10 12.82
C ALA A 612 15.00 -30.63 12.11
N ALA A 613 14.01 -30.11 12.84
CA ALA A 613 12.80 -29.53 12.28
C ALA A 613 12.92 -28.03 11.98
N GLY A 614 13.93 -27.30 12.50
CA GLY A 614 13.96 -25.85 12.32
C GLY A 614 15.16 -25.04 12.83
N ASP A 615 16.29 -25.65 13.21
CA ASP A 615 17.40 -24.96 13.89
C ASP A 615 18.47 -24.34 12.98
N MET A 616 18.21 -24.19 11.68
CA MET A 616 19.19 -23.63 10.75
C MET A 616 19.09 -22.10 10.59
N VAL A 617 20.24 -21.48 10.34
CA VAL A 617 20.41 -20.12 9.83
C VAL A 617 20.95 -20.19 8.41
N SER A 618 20.52 -19.29 7.54
CA SER A 618 21.02 -19.19 6.17
C SER A 618 20.89 -17.76 5.63
N THR A 619 21.24 -17.61 4.36
CA THR A 619 21.10 -16.37 3.59
C THR A 619 20.26 -16.63 2.33
N VAL A 620 19.78 -15.57 1.69
CA VAL A 620 19.12 -15.67 0.38
C VAL A 620 19.99 -16.38 -0.66
N LYS A 621 21.28 -16.05 -0.71
CA LYS A 621 22.23 -16.62 -1.67
C LYS A 621 22.38 -18.13 -1.50
N ASP A 622 22.49 -18.59 -0.26
CA ASP A 622 22.70 -20.00 0.03
C ASP A 622 21.42 -20.81 -0.17
N LEU A 623 20.27 -20.32 0.29
CA LEU A 623 18.99 -20.99 0.06
C LEU A 623 18.66 -21.09 -1.43
N THR A 624 18.90 -20.03 -2.22
CA THR A 624 18.72 -20.12 -3.69
C THR A 624 19.66 -21.14 -4.33
N THR A 625 20.86 -21.35 -3.76
CA THR A 625 21.81 -22.38 -4.22
C THR A 625 21.33 -23.79 -3.89
N PHE A 626 20.91 -24.04 -2.65
CA PHE A 626 20.40 -25.34 -2.24
C PHE A 626 19.15 -25.74 -3.02
N PHE A 627 18.14 -24.86 -3.11
CA PHE A 627 16.89 -25.17 -3.81
C PHE A 627 17.10 -25.34 -5.32
N SER A 628 18.01 -24.59 -5.94
CA SER A 628 18.38 -24.82 -7.35
C SER A 628 19.04 -26.18 -7.56
N ALA A 629 19.96 -26.58 -6.68
CA ALA A 629 20.60 -27.89 -6.75
C ALA A 629 19.61 -29.04 -6.52
N LEU A 630 18.71 -28.90 -5.54
CA LEU A 630 17.68 -29.88 -5.24
C LEU A 630 16.70 -30.03 -6.41
N LEU A 631 15.99 -28.96 -6.78
CA LEU A 631 14.94 -29.00 -7.80
C LEU A 631 15.48 -29.21 -9.22
N GLY A 632 16.77 -28.96 -9.43
CA GLY A 632 17.50 -29.29 -10.66
C GLY A 632 18.02 -30.72 -10.71
N GLY A 633 17.72 -31.58 -9.72
CA GLY A 633 18.10 -32.99 -9.73
C GLY A 633 19.59 -33.27 -9.49
N LYS A 634 20.32 -32.32 -8.89
CA LYS A 634 21.76 -32.50 -8.57
C LYS A 634 21.99 -33.19 -7.23
N LEU A 635 21.02 -33.11 -6.31
CA LEU A 635 21.15 -33.66 -4.95
C LEU A 635 20.50 -35.02 -4.77
N LEU A 636 19.56 -35.39 -5.63
CA LEU A 636 18.83 -36.65 -5.61
C LEU A 636 18.73 -37.17 -7.04
N ASN A 637 18.85 -38.49 -7.21
CA ASN A 637 18.52 -39.10 -8.50
C ASN A 637 17.02 -39.00 -8.83
N GLN A 638 16.66 -39.39 -10.05
CA GLN A 638 15.28 -39.30 -10.52
C GLN A 638 14.30 -40.08 -9.63
N GLU A 639 14.66 -41.29 -9.20
CA GLU A 639 13.80 -42.14 -8.35
C GLU A 639 13.48 -41.43 -7.03
N MET A 640 14.50 -40.92 -6.32
CA MET A 640 14.30 -40.22 -5.06
C MET A 640 13.61 -38.86 -5.23
N MET A 641 13.81 -38.18 -6.37
CA MET A 641 13.04 -36.97 -6.69
C MET A 641 11.56 -37.29 -6.88
N GLU A 642 11.23 -38.37 -7.58
CA GLU A 642 9.84 -38.84 -7.72
C GLU A 642 9.23 -39.20 -6.36
N GLN A 643 10.00 -39.84 -5.47
CA GLN A 643 9.55 -40.09 -4.08
C GLN A 643 9.32 -38.78 -3.32
N MET A 644 10.22 -37.80 -3.44
CA MET A 644 10.11 -36.51 -2.76
C MET A 644 8.86 -35.74 -3.18
N LEU A 645 8.52 -35.80 -4.47
CA LEU A 645 7.40 -35.09 -5.10
C LEU A 645 6.09 -35.91 -5.07
N THR A 646 6.10 -37.14 -4.57
CA THR A 646 4.88 -37.93 -4.36
C THR A 646 4.12 -37.37 -3.16
N THR A 647 2.99 -36.73 -3.42
CA THR A 647 2.28 -35.93 -2.40
C THR A 647 1.09 -36.64 -1.77
N VAL A 648 0.79 -36.23 -0.54
CA VAL A 648 -0.50 -36.44 0.13
C VAL A 648 -1.29 -35.13 0.19
N ASP A 649 -2.61 -35.25 0.30
CA ASP A 649 -3.50 -34.09 0.50
C ASP A 649 -3.42 -33.57 1.94
N SER A 650 -3.38 -32.25 2.09
CA SER A 650 -3.36 -31.58 3.40
C SER A 650 -4.09 -30.24 3.37
N PRO A 651 -4.44 -29.66 4.53
CA PRO A 651 -4.97 -28.30 4.63
C PRO A 651 -4.03 -27.21 4.09
N ILE A 652 -2.73 -27.50 3.95
CA ILE A 652 -1.73 -26.55 3.42
C ILE A 652 -1.36 -26.83 1.95
N GLY A 653 -2.10 -27.71 1.28
CA GLY A 653 -1.86 -28.09 -0.12
C GLY A 653 -1.32 -29.52 -0.26
N LYS A 654 -0.61 -29.77 -1.37
CA LYS A 654 -0.03 -31.08 -1.69
C LYS A 654 1.35 -31.21 -1.05
N VAL A 655 1.49 -32.10 -0.07
CA VAL A 655 2.72 -32.26 0.74
C VAL A 655 3.48 -33.51 0.32
N GLY A 656 4.73 -33.34 -0.11
CA GLY A 656 5.68 -34.40 -0.40
C GLY A 656 6.56 -34.74 0.81
N LEU A 657 7.77 -35.25 0.57
CA LEU A 657 8.72 -35.60 1.63
C LEU A 657 9.59 -34.39 2.00
N GLY A 658 9.20 -33.66 3.06
CA GLY A 658 9.90 -32.46 3.52
C GLY A 658 9.82 -31.26 2.56
N ILE A 659 8.88 -31.29 1.62
CA ILE A 659 8.61 -30.23 0.64
C ILE A 659 7.11 -30.23 0.33
N TYR A 660 6.56 -29.13 -0.18
CA TYR A 660 5.18 -29.09 -0.66
C TYR A 660 5.03 -28.24 -1.93
N GLU A 661 3.98 -28.52 -2.70
CA GLU A 661 3.61 -27.76 -3.89
C GLU A 661 2.70 -26.60 -3.49
N GLU A 662 3.02 -25.42 -3.99
CA GLU A 662 2.11 -24.29 -4.02
C GLU A 662 1.84 -23.89 -5.47
N LYS A 663 0.68 -23.28 -5.68
CA LYS A 663 0.29 -22.73 -6.98
C LYS A 663 0.02 -21.26 -6.86
N THR A 664 0.51 -20.49 -7.82
CA THR A 664 0.06 -19.11 -8.03
C THR A 664 -1.41 -19.08 -8.45
N PRO A 665 -2.11 -17.93 -8.33
CA PRO A 665 -3.51 -17.81 -8.75
C PRO A 665 -3.79 -18.17 -10.21
N ASP A 666 -2.81 -18.01 -11.10
CA ASP A 666 -2.85 -18.41 -12.51
C ASP A 666 -2.45 -19.89 -12.75
N GLY A 667 -2.21 -20.65 -11.68
CA GLY A 667 -2.02 -22.10 -11.71
C GLY A 667 -0.58 -22.55 -11.91
N GLN A 668 0.41 -21.66 -11.88
CA GLN A 668 1.82 -22.03 -12.00
C GLN A 668 2.31 -22.67 -10.69
N SER A 669 2.82 -23.90 -10.80
CA SER A 669 3.34 -24.65 -9.66
C SER A 669 4.77 -24.21 -9.32
N TYR A 670 5.04 -24.10 -8.03
CA TYR A 670 6.38 -24.03 -7.45
C TYR A 670 6.48 -24.95 -6.23
N TRP A 671 7.66 -25.50 -6.01
CA TRP A 671 7.96 -26.47 -4.96
C TRP A 671 8.93 -25.88 -3.96
N GLY A 672 8.64 -26.06 -2.67
CA GLY A 672 9.49 -25.50 -1.65
C GLY A 672 8.99 -25.73 -0.23
N HIS A 673 9.40 -24.83 0.66
CA HIS A 673 8.97 -24.86 2.05
C HIS A 673 8.92 -23.44 2.65
N ALA A 674 7.93 -23.18 3.50
CA ALA A 674 7.86 -21.99 4.36
C ALA A 674 8.55 -22.27 5.70
N GLY A 675 9.15 -21.24 6.29
CA GLY A 675 9.91 -21.35 7.52
C GLY A 675 9.52 -20.26 8.52
N GLY A 676 8.59 -20.57 9.40
CA GLY A 676 8.30 -19.73 10.58
C GLY A 676 9.11 -20.20 11.78
N THR A 677 9.77 -19.26 12.45
CA THR A 677 10.35 -19.43 13.79
C THR A 677 10.30 -18.08 14.51
N PHE A 678 10.63 -18.06 15.80
CA PHE A 678 10.64 -16.82 16.57
C PHE A 678 11.55 -15.78 15.90
N GLY A 679 10.99 -14.59 15.70
CA GLY A 679 11.59 -13.44 15.05
C GLY A 679 11.59 -13.44 13.53
N PHE A 680 11.34 -14.57 12.85
CA PHE A 680 11.54 -14.68 11.41
C PHE A 680 10.49 -15.54 10.71
N GLU A 681 9.95 -15.01 9.62
CA GLU A 681 9.09 -15.73 8.68
C GLU A 681 9.76 -15.77 7.31
N SER A 682 10.06 -16.96 6.82
CA SER A 682 10.78 -17.17 5.57
C SER A 682 10.03 -18.11 4.63
N ARG A 683 10.44 -18.11 3.36
CA ARG A 683 9.99 -19.09 2.37
C ARG A 683 11.03 -19.21 1.29
N ALA A 684 11.22 -20.43 0.83
CA ALA A 684 12.08 -20.75 -0.30
C ALA A 684 11.35 -21.75 -1.21
N GLY A 685 11.39 -21.52 -2.51
CA GLY A 685 10.80 -22.44 -3.48
C GLY A 685 11.09 -22.05 -4.92
N GLY A 686 10.75 -22.94 -5.85
CA GLY A 686 11.03 -22.72 -7.27
C GLY A 686 10.38 -23.72 -8.20
N SER A 687 10.56 -23.51 -9.50
CA SER A 687 10.10 -24.46 -10.50
C SER A 687 10.96 -25.73 -10.51
N LEU A 688 10.35 -26.85 -10.91
CA LEU A 688 11.12 -28.05 -11.26
C LEU A 688 12.13 -27.71 -12.37
N GLY A 689 13.30 -28.36 -12.33
CA GLY A 689 14.46 -28.01 -13.15
C GLY A 689 15.44 -27.05 -12.45
N GLY A 690 15.01 -26.39 -11.37
CA GLY A 690 15.91 -25.60 -10.51
C GLY A 690 16.43 -24.30 -11.14
N GLU A 691 15.84 -23.88 -12.25
CA GLU A 691 16.26 -22.69 -13.00
C GLU A 691 15.58 -21.40 -12.52
N HIS A 692 14.44 -21.49 -11.82
CA HIS A 692 13.72 -20.35 -11.27
C HIS A 692 13.42 -20.57 -9.77
N ILE A 693 14.20 -19.93 -8.89
CA ILE A 693 14.10 -20.03 -7.43
C ILE A 693 13.85 -18.65 -6.82
N LEU A 694 13.04 -18.59 -5.77
CA LEU A 694 12.81 -17.42 -4.94
C LEU A 694 12.95 -17.76 -3.46
N VAL A 695 13.56 -16.84 -2.72
CA VAL A 695 13.68 -16.87 -1.26
C VAL A 695 13.23 -15.52 -0.71
N THR A 696 12.42 -15.54 0.35
CA THR A 696 11.99 -14.34 1.09
C THR A 696 12.18 -14.57 2.59
N CYS A 697 12.52 -13.53 3.34
CA CYS A 697 12.52 -13.50 4.81
C CYS A 697 12.01 -12.16 5.32
N PHE A 698 11.10 -12.22 6.29
CA PHE A 698 10.61 -11.10 7.08
C PHE A 698 11.16 -11.23 8.50
N ASN A 699 11.61 -10.12 9.10
CA ASN A 699 12.10 -10.10 10.48
C ASN A 699 10.98 -9.87 11.51
N SER A 700 9.78 -10.37 11.22
CA SER A 700 8.71 -10.47 12.20
C SER A 700 7.87 -11.73 11.99
N VAL A 701 7.06 -12.07 12.99
CA VAL A 701 6.06 -13.15 12.91
C VAL A 701 4.67 -12.54 13.19
N ALA A 702 3.84 -12.41 12.16
CA ALA A 702 2.50 -11.84 12.27
C ALA A 702 1.56 -12.37 11.15
N PRO A 703 0.23 -12.44 11.37
CA PRO A 703 -0.73 -12.89 10.35
C PRO A 703 -0.63 -12.13 9.03
N GLU A 704 -0.34 -10.83 9.09
CA GLU A 704 -0.19 -9.94 7.94
C GLU A 704 0.94 -10.38 7.00
N ILE A 705 1.96 -11.08 7.53
CA ILE A 705 3.12 -11.57 6.77
C ILE A 705 2.74 -12.70 5.82
N MET A 706 1.78 -13.55 6.18
CA MET A 706 1.33 -14.63 5.29
C MET A 706 0.80 -14.06 3.97
N THR A 707 0.02 -12.99 4.05
CA THR A 707 -0.51 -12.26 2.89
C THR A 707 0.60 -11.54 2.13
N ALA A 708 1.49 -10.84 2.83
CA ALA A 708 2.63 -10.13 2.24
C ALA A 708 3.54 -11.07 1.43
N ARG A 709 3.91 -12.21 2.02
CA ARG A 709 4.70 -13.27 1.38
C ARG A 709 4.03 -13.82 0.13
N GLY A 710 2.73 -14.07 0.20
CA GLY A 710 1.94 -14.53 -0.95
C GLY A 710 2.00 -13.56 -2.13
N LYS A 711 1.93 -12.25 -1.87
CA LYS A 711 2.04 -11.22 -2.92
C LYS A 711 3.38 -11.29 -3.66
N ILE A 712 4.51 -11.45 -2.94
CA ILE A 712 5.85 -11.51 -3.55
C ILE A 712 5.98 -12.77 -4.42
N PHE A 713 5.61 -13.95 -3.89
CA PHE A 713 5.68 -15.21 -4.65
C PHE A 713 4.76 -15.22 -5.87
N ASN A 714 3.52 -14.74 -5.72
CA ASN A 714 2.59 -14.63 -6.83
C ASN A 714 3.09 -13.68 -7.91
N LYS A 715 3.80 -12.61 -7.52
CA LYS A 715 4.37 -11.69 -8.50
C LYS A 715 5.61 -12.27 -9.20
N GLU A 716 6.47 -12.99 -8.49
CA GLU A 716 7.67 -13.58 -9.08
C GLU A 716 7.36 -14.72 -10.05
N PHE A 717 6.41 -15.61 -9.69
CA PHE A 717 6.09 -16.83 -10.46
C PHE A 717 4.85 -16.70 -11.35
N GLY A 718 3.99 -15.72 -11.11
CA GLY A 718 2.82 -15.45 -11.96
C GLY A 718 3.23 -14.93 -13.33
N ARG A 719 2.38 -15.18 -14.33
CA ARG A 719 2.60 -14.76 -15.73
C ARG A 719 2.25 -13.31 -16.01
#